data_AF-A0A7R9MDF4-F1
#
_entry.id   AF-A0A7R9MDF4-F1
#
_cell.length_a   1.000
_cell.length_b   1.000
_cell.length_c   1.000
_cell.angle_alpha   90.00
_cell.angle_beta   90.00
_cell.angle_gamma   90.00
#
_symmetry.space_group_name_H-M   'P 1'
#
loop_
_entity.id
_entity.type
_entity.pdbx_description
1 polymer ?
#
loop_
_entity_poly.entity_id
_entity_poly.type
_entity_poly.pdbx_seq_one_letter_code
_entity_poly.pdbx_strand_id
1 'polypeptide(L)'
;NSRSLSGNITAILAAFPSQQIAAVIDSYAATLQKRADRDVFFLNTQGIVQLVQRYRNGIRGRMRSCVQELVRHYIEVEQHFQSGHYDKCVSQLREKFKEEGMACVVSKIFSHLSVTKKNQLIIKLIDHLCGHEPGITDELSSILNALTILNKAENAKVALRARQVLISAHQPPFALRHNQMESIFLSAIDIYSHEFEPNVLNKLILSETSIFDVLHQFFYHSNVVVRRAALEVYVRRAYISYEMVSLQHSVLGSSAERHSVESLHSRSSTASRDASIPCAVYHFILPSSHPSIVANTSTASASSAQTPSIAVMSETSEENQIVFFGNYRVGLIAAFNTAEQMETHFDELIDILRQSEEEIAVDNQWQQSVGGDVSTSPPNRQRSGSLLVPRERTQSLSFQALIEDVEPIYIVNIAIKSDGSEDAVLTKRFQQFCQTRRADLEKQSIRRVTFIVCDKYRFPRYFTFRFRSGYVEDTIYRHLEPALAFQLEINRLRNYDLEAIPTASQKMHLYLGKAKVMAPGQQVTDFRFFVRTIIRHSDLITKEASYEFLQNEGERLLLEAMDELEVAFTHSLAPKTDCNHIFLNFVPKVTMDPTKIAENVRNMVMRYGPRLWKLRVLQAEIRMIIRSTPTSKCTPFRLLLANESGYYLDMHLYKEVLDPVSGAMKFEAWAGTGKPGPLHDLTISTPYMTKDYLQLKRFQAQSNGTTYIYDFPDMFQAALVKHWEEYLECRPECEMPAQVMQCMELVLDPTNPSRMIEMKRVHGENDCGMCAWRMTLFTPEYPDGRDIVVIGNDITHLLGVFGPKEDQVFQKASERARAMGVPRIYLSANSGARIGLAEEVKGHFQVCWFDDTNPDKGFKYLYLTPEQYKRVADSVKVELLVTEDGETRYRITDIIGQGEGLGVENLKYAGMIAGESSQAYNEIVTITMVTCRAIGIGSYLARLSQRVIQIDNSHIILTGAGALNKLLGREVYTSNNQLGGIQIMYANGVSHTTAQDDLEGVSTILKWLSYMPCQRGAPLPMIESLDPIDREVVFTPTSSPYDPRWLLQGRENPQGVWEDGFFDRGSWQEILSGWALTVVAGRARLGGIPVGVIAVETRTIELIIPADPANLDSETKVVSQAGQVWFPDSAYKTAQAIEDFAREDLPLFIFANWRGFSGGMKDMYDQVVKFGAYI
;
A
#
# COMPACT_ATOMS: atom_id res chain seq x y z
N ASN A 1 32.10 -60.30 -10.55
CA ASN A 1 31.76 -59.24 -11.53
C ASN A 1 31.59 -57.90 -10.85
N SER A 2 32.72 -57.24 -10.60
CA SER A 2 32.82 -55.90 -10.02
C SER A 2 32.32 -54.86 -11.03
N ARG A 3 31.08 -54.40 -10.88
CA ARG A 3 30.64 -53.15 -11.51
C ARG A 3 31.26 -52.00 -10.72
N SER A 4 32.49 -51.63 -11.06
CA SER A 4 33.12 -50.43 -10.49
C SER A 4 32.36 -49.19 -10.98
N LEU A 5 32.29 -48.14 -10.15
CA LEU A 5 31.73 -46.85 -10.55
C LEU A 5 32.40 -46.32 -11.84
N SER A 6 33.71 -46.57 -11.99
CA SER A 6 34.48 -46.23 -13.19
C SER A 6 34.02 -46.97 -14.46
N GLY A 7 33.48 -48.19 -14.34
CA GLY A 7 33.01 -48.98 -15.48
C GLY A 7 31.59 -48.64 -15.95
N ASN A 8 30.81 -47.93 -15.13
CA ASN A 8 29.39 -47.61 -15.39
C ASN A 8 29.12 -46.10 -15.48
N ILE A 9 30.15 -45.26 -15.60
CA ILE A 9 30.02 -43.79 -15.49
C ILE A 9 29.11 -43.15 -16.56
N THR A 10 28.90 -43.83 -17.70
CA THR A 10 28.01 -43.40 -18.79
C THR A 10 26.59 -43.96 -18.68
N ALA A 11 26.30 -44.83 -17.71
CA ALA A 11 24.96 -45.39 -17.52
C ALA A 11 24.03 -44.35 -16.87
N ILE A 12 22.84 -44.18 -17.44
CA ILE A 12 21.80 -43.23 -16.97
C ILE A 12 21.41 -43.45 -15.49
N LEU A 13 21.66 -44.64 -14.94
CA LEU A 13 21.32 -45.05 -13.57
C LEU A 13 22.55 -45.15 -12.63
N ALA A 14 23.72 -44.64 -13.00
CA ALA A 14 24.91 -44.72 -12.16
C ALA A 14 24.83 -43.73 -10.97
N ALA A 15 24.49 -44.24 -9.79
CA ALA A 15 24.46 -43.47 -8.55
C ALA A 15 25.67 -43.78 -7.65
N PHE A 16 26.14 -42.78 -6.90
CA PHE A 16 27.21 -42.97 -5.91
C PHE A 16 26.72 -43.90 -4.77
N PRO A 17 27.43 -45.00 -4.45
CA PRO A 17 26.96 -46.03 -3.53
C PRO A 17 27.16 -45.65 -2.05
N SER A 18 26.63 -44.50 -1.63
CA SER A 18 26.80 -43.93 -0.29
C SER A 18 26.38 -44.89 0.84
N GLN A 19 25.21 -45.52 0.73
CA GLN A 19 24.69 -46.45 1.75
C GLN A 19 25.51 -47.74 1.86
N GLN A 20 26.03 -48.25 0.74
CA GLN A 20 26.85 -49.46 0.74
C GLN A 20 28.21 -49.20 1.39
N ILE A 21 28.83 -48.05 1.10
CA ILE A 21 30.08 -47.64 1.74
C ILE A 21 29.86 -47.38 3.25
N ALA A 22 28.78 -46.70 3.63
CA ALA A 22 28.41 -46.50 5.04
C ALA A 22 28.24 -47.84 5.77
N ALA A 23 27.48 -48.76 5.21
CA ALA A 23 27.24 -50.08 5.80
C ALA A 23 28.53 -50.87 6.03
N VAL A 24 29.49 -50.80 5.10
CA VAL A 24 30.81 -51.44 5.27
C VAL A 24 31.59 -50.79 6.42
N ILE A 25 31.63 -49.46 6.49
CA ILE A 25 32.32 -48.74 7.57
C ILE A 25 31.67 -49.04 8.93
N ASP A 26 30.34 -48.99 9.01
CA ASP A 26 29.58 -49.26 10.25
C ASP A 26 29.73 -50.73 10.68
N SER A 27 29.72 -51.67 9.73
CA SER A 27 29.94 -53.09 10.02
C SER A 27 31.33 -53.35 10.59
N TYR A 28 32.36 -52.68 10.08
CA TYR A 28 33.72 -52.81 10.60
C TYR A 28 33.86 -52.11 11.96
N ALA A 29 33.30 -50.91 12.13
CA ALA A 29 33.25 -50.20 13.40
C ALA A 29 32.59 -51.04 14.50
N ALA A 30 31.56 -51.83 14.15
CA ALA A 30 30.88 -52.74 15.07
C ALA A 30 31.76 -53.92 15.53
N THR A 31 32.77 -54.33 14.74
CA THR A 31 33.70 -55.41 15.13
C THR A 31 34.77 -54.96 16.12
N LEU A 32 35.06 -53.66 16.19
CA LEU A 32 35.98 -53.07 17.15
C LEU A 32 35.34 -53.06 18.55
N GLN A 33 35.92 -53.74 19.54
CA GLN A 33 35.35 -53.82 20.90
C GLN A 33 35.82 -52.70 21.83
N LYS A 34 37.03 -52.16 21.61
CA LYS A 34 37.60 -51.09 22.45
C LYS A 34 37.23 -49.72 21.90
N ARG A 35 36.83 -48.79 22.80
CA ARG A 35 36.47 -47.42 22.44
C ARG A 35 37.62 -46.64 21.78
N ALA A 36 38.83 -46.77 22.31
CA ALA A 36 40.02 -46.10 21.75
C ALA A 36 40.30 -46.51 20.29
N ASP A 37 40.13 -47.79 19.96
CA ASP A 37 40.34 -48.31 18.60
C ASP A 37 39.26 -47.81 17.63
N ARG A 38 38.01 -47.65 18.11
CA ARG A 38 36.92 -47.01 17.35
C ARG A 38 37.20 -45.54 17.08
N ASP A 39 37.70 -44.80 18.08
CA ASP A 39 37.99 -43.38 17.94
C ASP A 39 39.12 -43.15 16.92
N VAL A 40 40.17 -43.98 16.95
CA VAL A 40 41.24 -43.97 15.93
C VAL A 40 40.72 -44.37 14.55
N PHE A 41 39.84 -45.37 14.46
CA PHE A 41 39.22 -45.78 13.19
C PHE A 41 38.36 -44.68 12.59
N PHE A 42 37.53 -44.00 13.38
CA PHE A 42 36.71 -42.88 12.92
C PHE A 42 37.54 -41.66 12.54
N LEU A 43 38.64 -41.39 13.25
CA LEU A 43 39.60 -40.34 12.87
C LEU A 43 40.22 -40.62 11.49
N ASN A 44 40.64 -41.86 11.24
CA ASN A 44 41.24 -42.27 9.97
C ASN A 44 40.23 -42.36 8.81
N THR A 45 38.98 -42.74 9.09
CA THR A 45 37.92 -42.88 8.08
C THR A 45 37.05 -41.63 7.92
N GLN A 46 37.28 -40.58 8.72
CA GLN A 46 36.48 -39.37 8.77
C GLN A 46 36.27 -38.73 7.39
N GLY A 47 37.32 -38.65 6.57
CA GLY A 47 37.23 -38.09 5.22
C GLY A 47 36.28 -38.86 4.30
N ILE A 48 36.24 -40.19 4.42
CA ILE A 48 35.33 -41.06 3.64
C ILE A 48 33.90 -40.93 4.18
N VAL A 49 33.72 -40.89 5.51
CA VAL A 49 32.41 -40.68 6.13
C VAL A 49 31.83 -39.33 5.71
N GLN A 50 32.63 -38.27 5.70
CA GLN A 50 32.22 -36.94 5.20
C GLN A 50 31.83 -36.98 3.71
N LEU A 51 32.58 -37.70 2.87
CA LEU A 51 32.25 -37.87 1.46
C LEU A 51 30.91 -38.61 1.27
N VAL A 52 30.70 -39.68 2.03
CA VAL A 52 29.44 -40.46 2.02
C VAL A 52 28.26 -39.62 2.47
N GLN A 53 28.42 -38.81 3.52
CA GLN A 53 27.41 -37.87 3.98
C GLN A 53 27.07 -36.81 2.93
N ARG A 54 28.09 -36.23 2.26
CA ARG A 54 27.90 -35.23 1.20
C ARG A 54 27.04 -35.74 0.03
N TYR A 55 27.21 -37.00 -0.36
CA TYR A 55 26.51 -37.61 -1.50
C TYR A 55 25.41 -38.61 -1.10
N ARG A 56 24.93 -38.58 0.16
CA ARG A 56 23.89 -39.50 0.65
C ARG A 56 22.61 -39.46 -0.19
N ASN A 57 22.22 -38.26 -0.62
CA ASN A 57 21.05 -38.00 -1.46
C ASN A 57 21.41 -37.85 -2.95
N GLY A 58 22.53 -38.46 -3.37
CA GLY A 58 23.05 -38.36 -4.74
C GLY A 58 23.57 -36.96 -5.11
N ILE A 59 23.87 -36.77 -6.40
CA ILE A 59 24.45 -35.53 -6.92
C ILE A 59 23.44 -34.38 -6.84
N ARG A 60 22.16 -34.63 -7.16
CA ARG A 60 21.08 -33.65 -7.04
C ARG A 60 20.91 -33.17 -5.58
N GLY A 61 20.94 -34.09 -4.61
CA GLY A 61 20.87 -33.74 -3.19
C GLY A 61 22.08 -32.92 -2.72
N ARG A 62 23.30 -33.25 -3.19
CA ARG A 62 24.50 -32.46 -2.90
C ARG A 62 24.40 -31.06 -3.49
N MET A 63 23.99 -30.94 -4.76
CA MET A 63 23.75 -29.65 -5.42
C MET A 63 22.79 -28.78 -4.61
N ARG A 64 21.62 -29.33 -4.23
CA ARG A 64 20.64 -28.65 -3.38
C ARG A 64 21.27 -28.15 -2.08
N SER A 65 21.98 -29.03 -1.35
CA SER A 65 22.61 -28.66 -0.07
C SER A 65 23.62 -27.53 -0.23
N CYS A 66 24.46 -27.56 -1.27
CA CYS A 66 25.44 -26.51 -1.54
C CYS A 66 24.75 -25.16 -1.82
N VAL A 67 23.68 -25.17 -2.62
CA VAL A 67 22.91 -23.96 -2.94
C VAL A 67 22.26 -23.40 -1.68
N GLN A 68 21.61 -24.25 -0.87
CA GLN A 68 21.01 -23.84 0.39
C GLN A 68 22.05 -23.23 1.34
N GLU A 69 23.25 -23.81 1.43
CA GLU A 69 24.33 -23.29 2.27
C GLU A 69 24.83 -21.92 1.80
N LEU A 70 25.03 -21.72 0.49
CA LEU A 70 25.42 -20.42 -0.07
C LEU A 70 24.38 -19.32 0.19
N VAL A 71 23.10 -19.63 0.00
CA VAL A 71 22.00 -18.68 0.27
C VAL A 71 21.88 -18.42 1.77
N ARG A 72 22.08 -19.44 2.61
CA ARG A 72 22.07 -19.29 4.07
C ARG A 72 23.15 -18.35 4.56
N HIS A 73 24.40 -18.50 4.08
CA HIS A 73 25.49 -17.58 4.43
C HIS A 73 25.19 -16.13 4.04
N TYR A 74 24.52 -15.91 2.91
CA TYR A 74 24.08 -14.57 2.53
C TYR A 74 23.07 -14.01 3.55
N ILE A 75 22.03 -14.78 3.90
CA ILE A 75 21.00 -14.37 4.87
C ILE A 75 21.61 -14.12 6.26
N GLU A 76 22.49 -15.00 6.73
CA GLU A 76 23.13 -14.91 8.05
C GLU A 76 23.97 -13.64 8.25
N VAL A 77 24.43 -13.02 7.17
CA VAL A 77 25.08 -11.71 7.20
C VAL A 77 24.02 -10.61 7.12
N GLU A 78 23.21 -10.60 6.07
CA GLU A 78 22.33 -9.47 5.76
C GLU A 78 21.19 -9.28 6.77
N GLN A 79 20.76 -10.33 7.47
CA GLN A 79 19.73 -10.24 8.52
C GLN A 79 20.09 -9.24 9.63
N HIS A 80 21.38 -9.10 9.95
CA HIS A 80 21.85 -8.20 11.01
C HIS A 80 21.77 -6.73 10.63
N PHE A 81 21.67 -6.41 9.34
CA PHE A 81 21.62 -5.05 8.82
C PHE A 81 20.20 -4.62 8.42
N GLN A 82 19.17 -5.42 8.74
CA GLN A 82 17.78 -5.09 8.40
C GLN A 82 17.15 -4.05 9.34
N SER A 83 17.54 -4.02 10.62
CA SER A 83 16.82 -3.28 11.66
C SER A 83 17.58 -2.03 12.13
N GLY A 84 17.09 -0.84 11.77
CA GLY A 84 17.64 0.44 12.21
C GLY A 84 18.73 1.01 11.29
N HIS A 85 19.46 2.00 11.81
CA HIS A 85 20.58 2.64 11.13
C HIS A 85 21.85 1.79 11.23
N TYR A 86 22.76 1.94 10.28
CA TYR A 86 24.00 1.16 10.17
C TYR A 86 24.77 1.05 11.50
N ASP A 87 25.00 2.16 12.20
CA ASP A 87 25.76 2.15 13.47
C ASP A 87 25.08 1.36 14.60
N LYS A 88 23.74 1.39 14.65
CA LYS A 88 22.97 0.58 15.61
C LYS A 88 23.15 -0.90 15.30
N CYS A 89 23.06 -1.28 14.02
CA CYS A 89 23.31 -2.65 13.57
C CYS A 89 24.74 -3.12 13.94
N VAL A 90 25.74 -2.28 13.71
CA VAL A 90 27.14 -2.58 14.04
C VAL A 90 27.34 -2.72 15.55
N SER A 91 26.71 -1.86 16.35
CA SER A 91 26.78 -1.94 17.82
C SER A 91 26.14 -3.22 18.34
N GLN A 92 24.94 -3.57 17.85
CA GLN A 92 24.26 -4.82 18.18
C GLN A 92 25.08 -6.05 17.74
N LEU A 93 25.73 -5.97 16.58
CA LEU A 93 26.60 -7.02 16.08
C LEU A 93 27.82 -7.19 17.00
N ARG A 94 28.42 -6.10 17.46
CA ARG A 94 29.55 -6.12 18.39
C ARG A 94 29.18 -6.75 19.72
N GLU A 95 28.04 -6.38 20.30
CA GLU A 95 27.57 -6.95 21.57
C GLU A 95 27.23 -8.43 21.42
N LYS A 96 26.57 -8.83 20.33
CA LYS A 96 26.20 -10.23 20.08
C LYS A 96 27.42 -11.15 19.95
N PHE A 97 28.49 -10.68 19.31
CA PHE A 97 29.70 -11.47 19.05
C PHE A 97 30.89 -11.07 19.94
N LYS A 98 30.61 -10.48 21.11
CA LYS A 98 31.63 -10.02 22.05
C LYS A 98 32.54 -11.15 22.54
N GLU A 99 31.97 -12.33 22.78
CA GLU A 99 32.69 -13.52 23.26
C GLU A 99 33.37 -14.34 22.15
N GLU A 100 32.80 -14.35 20.94
CA GLU A 100 33.31 -15.10 19.77
C GLU A 100 34.49 -14.41 19.06
N GLY A 101 34.78 -13.15 19.41
CA GLY A 101 35.92 -12.37 18.92
C GLY A 101 35.59 -11.43 17.75
N MET A 102 36.28 -10.28 17.74
CA MET A 102 36.01 -9.18 16.79
C MET A 102 36.28 -9.54 15.31
N ALA A 103 37.04 -10.60 15.04
CA ALA A 103 37.29 -11.06 13.67
C ALA A 103 35.99 -11.47 12.94
N CYS A 104 35.03 -12.08 13.66
CA CYS A 104 33.72 -12.45 13.10
C CYS A 104 32.91 -11.20 12.73
N VAL A 105 32.90 -10.20 13.62
CA VAL A 105 32.24 -8.90 13.40
C VAL A 105 32.80 -8.21 12.16
N VAL A 106 34.12 -8.09 12.06
CA VAL A 106 34.81 -7.48 10.91
C VAL A 106 34.50 -8.24 9.62
N SER A 107 34.51 -9.58 9.64
CA SER A 107 34.18 -10.40 8.47
C SER A 107 32.75 -10.17 7.97
N LYS A 108 31.78 -10.08 8.88
CA LYS A 108 30.38 -9.79 8.54
C LYS A 108 30.21 -8.37 7.98
N ILE A 109 30.87 -7.37 8.57
CA ILE A 109 30.87 -5.98 8.07
C ILE A 109 31.50 -5.92 6.67
N PHE A 110 32.65 -6.54 6.48
CA PHE A 110 33.33 -6.62 5.18
C PHE A 110 32.45 -7.26 4.10
N SER A 111 31.73 -8.32 4.46
CA SER A 111 30.77 -8.99 3.57
C SER A 111 29.60 -8.06 3.20
N HIS A 112 29.05 -7.31 4.15
CA HIS A 112 27.95 -6.37 3.91
C HIS A 112 28.37 -5.18 3.04
N LEU A 113 29.59 -4.65 3.20
CA LEU A 113 30.13 -3.58 2.33
C LEU A 113 30.14 -3.96 0.83
N SER A 114 30.16 -5.26 0.51
CA SER A 114 30.11 -5.79 -0.86
C SER A 114 28.75 -6.36 -1.26
N VAL A 115 27.66 -5.97 -0.60
CA VAL A 115 26.30 -6.50 -0.82
C VAL A 115 25.85 -6.39 -2.29
N THR A 116 26.15 -5.30 -2.99
CA THR A 116 25.76 -5.10 -4.40
C THR A 116 26.28 -6.22 -5.32
N LYS A 117 27.51 -6.69 -5.10
CA LYS A 117 28.09 -7.79 -5.88
C LYS A 117 27.50 -9.14 -5.47
N LYS A 118 27.28 -9.35 -4.16
CA LYS A 118 26.60 -10.54 -3.64
C LYS A 118 25.19 -10.70 -4.21
N ASN A 119 24.46 -9.60 -4.34
CA ASN A 119 23.09 -9.59 -4.89
C ASN A 119 23.04 -10.10 -6.32
N GLN A 120 23.98 -9.67 -7.17
CA GLN A 120 24.08 -10.15 -8.54
C GLN A 120 24.36 -11.66 -8.61
N LEU A 121 25.22 -12.17 -7.72
CA LEU A 121 25.53 -13.59 -7.64
C LEU A 121 24.30 -14.43 -7.25
N ILE A 122 23.59 -14.02 -6.19
CA ILE A 122 22.41 -14.74 -5.71
C ILE A 122 21.29 -14.73 -6.76
N ILE A 123 21.05 -13.60 -7.42
CA ILE A 123 20.05 -13.51 -8.50
C ILE A 123 20.38 -14.49 -9.63
N LYS A 124 21.64 -14.49 -10.13
CA LYS A 124 22.07 -15.41 -11.18
C LYS A 124 21.95 -16.88 -10.77
N LEU A 125 22.23 -17.19 -9.50
CA LEU A 125 22.12 -18.54 -8.96
C LEU A 125 20.66 -19.01 -8.95
N ILE A 126 19.75 -18.17 -8.47
CA ILE A 126 18.30 -18.45 -8.44
C ILE A 126 17.77 -18.66 -9.87
N ASP A 127 18.14 -17.78 -10.80
CA ASP A 127 17.71 -17.86 -12.21
C ASP A 127 18.13 -19.14 -12.90
N HIS A 128 19.40 -19.51 -12.73
CA HIS A 128 19.94 -20.69 -13.39
C HIS A 128 19.25 -21.96 -12.89
N LEU A 129 19.11 -22.11 -11.56
CA LEU A 129 18.55 -23.32 -10.96
C LEU A 129 17.06 -23.49 -11.25
N CYS A 130 16.29 -22.44 -11.02
CA CYS A 130 14.82 -22.53 -11.13
C CYS A 130 14.35 -22.57 -12.59
N GLY A 131 15.18 -22.15 -13.54
CA GLY A 131 14.89 -22.23 -14.98
C GLY A 131 15.23 -23.57 -15.63
N HIS A 132 16.15 -24.36 -15.06
CA HIS A 132 16.69 -25.56 -15.72
C HIS A 132 16.32 -26.88 -15.01
N GLU A 133 16.04 -26.86 -13.70
CA GLU A 133 15.77 -28.07 -12.91
C GLU A 133 14.31 -28.12 -12.41
N PRO A 134 13.41 -28.90 -13.04
CA PRO A 134 12.02 -28.98 -12.60
C PRO A 134 11.88 -29.60 -11.20
N GLY A 135 11.05 -28.97 -10.36
CA GLY A 135 10.78 -29.41 -8.98
C GLY A 135 11.83 -28.99 -7.94
N ILE A 136 12.93 -28.32 -8.33
CA ILE A 136 13.91 -27.81 -7.36
C ILE A 136 13.36 -26.63 -6.52
N THR A 137 12.40 -25.89 -7.08
CA THR A 137 11.82 -24.72 -6.41
C THR A 137 11.09 -25.09 -5.13
N ASP A 138 10.32 -26.19 -5.14
CA ASP A 138 9.62 -26.70 -3.96
C ASP A 138 10.61 -27.14 -2.86
N GLU A 139 11.73 -27.75 -3.27
CA GLU A 139 12.81 -28.18 -2.39
C GLU A 139 13.60 -27.01 -1.76
N LEU A 140 13.63 -25.85 -2.43
CA LEU A 140 14.27 -24.61 -2.00
C LEU A 140 13.30 -23.59 -1.38
N SER A 141 12.00 -23.87 -1.37
CA SER A 141 10.94 -22.95 -0.92
C SER A 141 11.22 -22.30 0.44
N SER A 142 11.62 -23.10 1.44
CA SER A 142 11.95 -22.63 2.79
C SER A 142 13.05 -21.56 2.81
N ILE A 143 14.10 -21.71 2.01
CA ILE A 143 15.21 -20.74 2.01
C ILE A 143 14.94 -19.54 1.11
N LEU A 144 14.16 -19.73 0.04
CA LEU A 144 13.68 -18.62 -0.79
C LEU A 144 12.71 -17.74 0.01
N ASN A 145 11.84 -18.33 0.83
CA ASN A 145 10.96 -17.58 1.74
C ASN A 145 11.79 -16.73 2.73
N ALA A 146 12.87 -17.27 3.28
CA ALA A 146 13.77 -16.52 4.15
C ALA A 146 14.44 -15.32 3.45
N LEU A 147 14.74 -15.42 2.14
CA LEU A 147 15.23 -14.27 1.35
C LEU A 147 14.17 -13.17 1.19
N THR A 148 12.89 -13.51 1.15
CA THR A 148 11.81 -12.52 0.96
C THR A 148 11.59 -11.61 2.16
N ILE A 149 12.10 -11.98 3.34
CA ILE A 149 12.00 -11.20 4.59
C ILE A 149 12.93 -9.98 4.55
N LEU A 150 13.97 -10.01 3.71
CA LEU A 150 14.93 -8.94 3.56
C LEU A 150 14.27 -7.68 2.98
N ASN A 151 14.36 -6.57 3.71
CA ASN A 151 13.50 -5.40 3.52
C ASN A 151 14.22 -4.10 3.14
N LYS A 152 15.56 -4.06 3.21
CA LYS A 152 16.36 -2.88 2.86
C LYS A 152 16.41 -2.67 1.33
N ALA A 153 16.61 -1.42 0.91
CA ALA A 153 16.69 -1.08 -0.52
C ALA A 153 17.83 -1.82 -1.24
N GLU A 154 18.93 -2.10 -0.53
CA GLU A 154 20.12 -2.75 -1.06
C GLU A 154 19.83 -4.18 -1.54
N ASN A 155 19.11 -4.97 -0.72
CA ASN A 155 18.81 -6.37 -0.99
C ASN A 155 17.41 -6.62 -1.57
N ALA A 156 16.62 -5.56 -1.77
CA ALA A 156 15.26 -5.62 -2.34
C ALA A 156 15.20 -6.42 -3.65
N LYS A 157 16.19 -6.27 -4.55
CA LYS A 157 16.22 -7.01 -5.83
C LYS A 157 16.32 -8.52 -5.65
N VAL A 158 17.05 -8.98 -4.63
CA VAL A 158 17.23 -10.41 -4.32
C VAL A 158 15.96 -10.98 -3.72
N ALA A 159 15.41 -10.30 -2.70
CA ALA A 159 14.15 -10.67 -2.07
C ALA A 159 13.03 -10.77 -3.11
N LEU A 160 12.97 -9.79 -4.01
CA LEU A 160 12.00 -9.75 -5.08
C LEU A 160 12.15 -10.92 -6.05
N ARG A 161 13.38 -11.24 -6.45
CA ARG A 161 13.61 -12.34 -7.39
C ARG A 161 13.25 -13.70 -6.78
N ALA A 162 13.59 -13.91 -5.51
CA ALA A 162 13.19 -15.10 -4.77
C ALA A 162 11.66 -15.23 -4.75
N ARG A 163 10.94 -14.11 -4.54
CA ARG A 163 9.48 -14.08 -4.57
C ARG A 163 8.90 -14.39 -5.95
N GLN A 164 9.42 -13.81 -7.03
CA GLN A 164 8.98 -14.13 -8.40
C GLN A 164 9.06 -15.63 -8.71
N VAL A 165 10.14 -16.27 -8.25
CA VAL A 165 10.34 -17.71 -8.40
C VAL A 165 9.33 -18.50 -7.57
N LEU A 166 9.08 -18.12 -6.32
CA LEU A 166 8.07 -18.75 -5.46
C LEU A 166 6.67 -18.64 -6.05
N ILE A 167 6.28 -17.46 -6.58
CA ILE A 167 5.00 -17.25 -7.26
C ILE A 167 4.86 -18.23 -8.45
N SER A 168 5.91 -18.38 -9.25
CA SER A 168 5.89 -19.27 -10.41
C SER A 168 5.77 -20.75 -10.05
N ALA A 169 6.21 -21.17 -8.86
CA ALA A 169 6.18 -22.55 -8.40
C ALA A 169 4.81 -23.02 -7.90
N HIS A 170 3.94 -22.09 -7.45
CA HIS A 170 2.59 -22.44 -7.00
C HIS A 170 1.67 -22.95 -8.12
N GLN A 171 2.04 -22.75 -9.39
CA GLN A 171 1.26 -23.28 -10.51
C GLN A 171 1.67 -24.72 -10.83
N PRO A 172 0.69 -25.65 -11.01
CA PRO A 172 1.02 -27.01 -11.44
C PRO A 172 1.73 -26.99 -12.80
N PRO A 173 2.70 -27.89 -13.03
CA PRO A 173 3.42 -27.97 -14.30
C PRO A 173 2.46 -28.10 -15.48
N PHE A 174 2.79 -27.41 -16.58
CA PHE A 174 1.97 -27.36 -17.79
C PHE A 174 1.51 -28.74 -18.28
N ALA A 175 2.41 -29.74 -18.30
CA ALA A 175 2.11 -31.09 -18.78
C ALA A 175 1.01 -31.79 -17.96
N LEU A 176 0.98 -31.60 -16.65
CA LEU A 176 -0.05 -32.18 -15.78
C LEU A 176 -1.42 -31.56 -16.07
N ARG A 177 -1.46 -30.23 -16.23
CA ARG A 177 -2.69 -29.47 -16.54
C ARG A 177 -3.23 -29.81 -17.92
N HIS A 178 -2.36 -29.97 -18.91
CA HIS A 178 -2.73 -30.43 -20.26
C HIS A 178 -3.42 -31.79 -20.21
N ASN A 179 -2.82 -32.79 -19.56
CA ASN A 179 -3.38 -34.14 -19.48
C ASN A 179 -4.72 -34.16 -18.72
N GLN A 180 -4.84 -33.36 -17.67
CA GLN A 180 -6.10 -33.25 -16.92
C GLN A 180 -7.22 -32.66 -17.79
N MET A 181 -6.95 -31.58 -18.53
CA MET A 181 -7.93 -30.97 -19.42
C MET A 181 -8.30 -31.89 -20.58
N GLU A 182 -7.33 -32.57 -21.17
CA GLU A 182 -7.55 -33.56 -22.23
C GLU A 182 -8.45 -34.70 -21.75
N SER A 183 -8.20 -35.23 -20.55
CA SER A 183 -9.06 -36.25 -19.94
C SER A 183 -10.50 -35.76 -19.73
N ILE A 184 -10.70 -34.49 -19.37
CA ILE A 184 -12.05 -33.91 -19.20
C ILE A 184 -12.75 -33.78 -20.56
N PHE A 185 -12.05 -33.26 -21.58
CA PHE A 185 -12.62 -33.15 -22.94
C PHE A 185 -12.98 -34.52 -23.52
N LEU A 186 -12.12 -35.52 -23.37
CA LEU A 186 -12.39 -36.87 -23.84
C LEU A 186 -13.54 -37.54 -23.07
N SER A 187 -13.69 -37.25 -21.76
CA SER A 187 -14.83 -37.76 -20.97
C SER A 187 -16.17 -37.10 -21.30
N ALA A 188 -16.15 -35.90 -21.88
CA ALA A 188 -17.35 -35.15 -22.24
C ALA A 188 -17.92 -35.53 -23.62
N ILE A 189 -17.19 -36.32 -24.41
CA ILE A 189 -17.60 -36.74 -25.75
C ILE A 189 -18.43 -38.03 -25.65
N ASP A 190 -19.66 -37.97 -26.14
CA ASP A 190 -20.46 -39.18 -26.34
C ASP A 190 -19.97 -39.92 -27.59
N ILE A 191 -19.67 -41.21 -27.42
CA ILE A 191 -19.05 -42.08 -28.43
C ILE A 191 -20.01 -42.31 -29.63
N TYR A 192 -21.32 -42.10 -29.46
CA TYR A 192 -22.33 -42.48 -30.45
C TYR A 192 -23.01 -41.31 -31.17
N SER A 193 -23.12 -40.13 -30.54
CA SER A 193 -23.85 -38.97 -31.10
C SER A 193 -22.94 -37.90 -31.72
N HIS A 194 -21.62 -37.96 -31.51
CA HIS A 194 -20.65 -36.90 -31.86
C HIS A 194 -20.99 -35.51 -31.27
N GLU A 195 -21.89 -35.46 -30.29
CA GLU A 195 -22.20 -34.31 -29.45
C GLU A 195 -21.49 -34.45 -28.09
N PHE A 196 -21.33 -33.36 -27.35
CA PHE A 196 -20.69 -33.36 -26.03
C PHE A 196 -21.66 -32.90 -24.95
N GLU A 197 -21.54 -33.48 -23.74
CA GLU A 197 -22.43 -33.15 -22.63
C GLU A 197 -22.02 -31.81 -21.98
N PRO A 198 -22.90 -30.78 -21.97
CA PRO A 198 -22.56 -29.45 -21.43
C PRO A 198 -22.23 -29.47 -19.93
N ASN A 199 -22.80 -30.41 -19.17
CA ASN A 199 -22.63 -30.50 -17.72
C ASN A 199 -21.20 -30.84 -17.30
N VAL A 200 -20.51 -31.69 -18.08
CA VAL A 200 -19.11 -32.07 -17.80
C VAL A 200 -18.17 -30.90 -18.05
N LEU A 201 -18.48 -30.06 -19.05
CA LEU A 201 -17.71 -28.87 -19.40
C LEU A 201 -17.86 -27.72 -18.38
N ASN A 202 -18.91 -27.70 -17.56
CA ASN A 202 -19.08 -26.72 -16.49
C ASN A 202 -17.91 -26.75 -15.48
N LYS A 203 -17.28 -27.91 -15.26
CA LYS A 203 -16.08 -28.02 -14.42
C LYS A 203 -14.93 -27.16 -14.95
N LEU A 204 -14.75 -27.08 -16.27
CA LEU A 204 -13.74 -26.22 -16.89
C LEU A 204 -14.17 -24.76 -16.91
N ILE A 205 -15.46 -24.48 -17.16
CA ILE A 205 -15.98 -23.10 -17.21
C ILE A 205 -15.83 -22.41 -15.85
N LEU A 206 -16.14 -23.11 -14.76
CA LEU A 206 -16.08 -22.60 -13.38
C LEU A 206 -14.74 -22.84 -12.66
N SER A 207 -13.77 -23.48 -13.32
CA SER A 207 -12.45 -23.78 -12.72
C SER A 207 -11.75 -22.51 -12.21
N GLU A 208 -11.20 -22.56 -11.00
CA GLU A 208 -10.38 -21.52 -10.38
C GLU A 208 -9.01 -21.33 -11.05
N THR A 209 -8.47 -22.39 -11.65
CA THR A 209 -7.18 -22.31 -12.33
C THR A 209 -7.33 -21.57 -13.65
N SER A 210 -6.29 -20.85 -14.04
CA SER A 210 -6.27 -20.26 -15.37
C SER A 210 -6.18 -21.41 -16.37
N ILE A 211 -7.16 -21.50 -17.27
CA ILE A 211 -7.21 -22.55 -18.28
C ILE A 211 -6.82 -22.04 -19.67
N PHE A 212 -6.84 -20.72 -19.91
CA PHE A 212 -6.65 -20.16 -21.25
C PHE A 212 -5.24 -20.43 -21.83
N ASP A 213 -4.23 -20.63 -20.98
CA ASP A 213 -2.87 -21.01 -21.37
C ASP A 213 -2.74 -22.44 -21.90
N VAL A 214 -3.67 -23.33 -21.55
CA VAL A 214 -3.70 -24.70 -22.04
C VAL A 214 -4.83 -24.89 -23.06
N LEU A 215 -5.99 -24.26 -22.82
CA LEU A 215 -7.23 -24.41 -23.59
C LEU A 215 -7.02 -24.15 -25.09
N HIS A 216 -6.26 -23.12 -25.45
CA HIS A 216 -6.09 -22.73 -26.83
C HIS A 216 -5.33 -23.78 -27.66
N GLN A 217 -4.57 -24.70 -27.04
CA GLN A 217 -3.94 -25.81 -27.77
C GLN A 217 -4.97 -26.80 -28.30
N PHE A 218 -6.10 -26.95 -27.60
CA PHE A 218 -7.20 -27.82 -28.02
C PHE A 218 -8.01 -27.25 -29.20
N PHE A 219 -7.83 -25.96 -29.57
CA PHE A 219 -8.37 -25.42 -30.83
C PHE A 219 -7.77 -26.12 -32.05
N TYR A 220 -6.58 -26.70 -31.90
CA TYR A 220 -5.83 -27.38 -32.95
C TYR A 220 -5.72 -28.89 -32.69
N HIS A 221 -6.60 -29.46 -31.87
CA HIS A 221 -6.62 -30.88 -31.56
C HIS A 221 -6.98 -31.72 -32.81
N SER A 222 -6.49 -32.97 -32.87
CA SER A 222 -6.73 -33.89 -33.99
C SER A 222 -8.22 -34.27 -34.16
N ASN A 223 -8.97 -34.30 -33.05
CA ASN A 223 -10.41 -34.55 -33.03
C ASN A 223 -11.23 -33.26 -33.20
N VAL A 224 -12.06 -33.19 -34.24
CA VAL A 224 -12.91 -32.02 -34.56
C VAL A 224 -13.93 -31.70 -33.47
N VAL A 225 -14.45 -32.72 -32.77
CA VAL A 225 -15.41 -32.53 -31.66
C VAL A 225 -14.72 -31.84 -30.47
N VAL A 226 -13.47 -32.20 -30.18
CA VAL A 226 -12.65 -31.52 -29.15
C VAL A 226 -12.41 -30.06 -29.53
N ARG A 227 -12.14 -29.76 -30.82
CA ARG A 227 -11.97 -28.38 -31.29
C ARG A 227 -13.23 -27.53 -31.07
N ARG A 228 -14.42 -28.08 -31.36
CA ARG A 228 -15.72 -27.42 -31.11
C ARG A 228 -15.97 -27.20 -29.62
N ALA A 229 -15.79 -28.24 -28.80
CA ALA A 229 -15.94 -28.15 -27.34
C ALA A 229 -14.98 -27.13 -26.73
N ALA A 230 -13.73 -27.05 -27.20
CA ALA A 230 -12.75 -26.08 -26.74
C ALA A 230 -13.16 -24.63 -27.05
N LEU A 231 -13.69 -24.35 -28.26
CA LEU A 231 -14.22 -23.04 -28.61
C LEU A 231 -15.45 -22.66 -27.76
N GLU A 232 -16.34 -23.61 -27.47
CA GLU A 232 -17.49 -23.36 -26.60
C GLU A 232 -17.08 -23.06 -25.15
N VAL A 233 -16.16 -23.86 -24.58
CA VAL A 233 -15.61 -23.61 -23.25
C VAL A 233 -14.96 -22.23 -23.18
N TYR A 234 -14.23 -21.83 -24.24
CA TYR A 234 -13.63 -20.51 -24.33
C TYR A 234 -14.68 -19.39 -24.25
N VAL A 235 -15.71 -19.45 -25.10
CA VAL A 235 -16.77 -18.43 -25.17
C VAL A 235 -17.56 -18.36 -23.87
N ARG A 236 -18.08 -19.50 -23.37
CA ARG A 236 -18.88 -19.52 -22.13
C ARG A 236 -18.06 -19.06 -20.92
N ARG A 237 -16.76 -19.33 -20.88
CA ARG A 237 -15.88 -18.86 -19.81
C ARG A 237 -15.56 -17.37 -19.91
N ALA A 238 -15.29 -16.86 -21.11
CA ALA A 238 -15.00 -15.44 -21.33
C ALA A 238 -16.24 -14.56 -21.02
N TYR A 239 -17.42 -15.00 -21.46
CA TYR A 239 -18.68 -14.28 -21.35
C TYR A 239 -19.54 -14.70 -20.14
N ILE A 240 -18.94 -15.23 -19.08
CA ILE A 240 -19.67 -15.75 -17.90
C ILE A 240 -20.56 -14.71 -17.17
N SER A 241 -20.23 -13.41 -17.25
CA SER A 241 -21.05 -12.34 -16.68
C SER A 241 -22.12 -11.80 -17.63
N TYR A 242 -22.18 -12.31 -18.85
CA TYR A 242 -23.16 -11.95 -19.85
C TYR A 242 -24.21 -13.06 -19.92
N GLU A 243 -25.43 -12.68 -20.25
CA GLU A 243 -26.49 -13.66 -20.46
C GLU A 243 -26.35 -14.21 -21.88
N MET A 244 -25.95 -15.49 -21.99
CA MET A 244 -25.79 -16.18 -23.27
C MET A 244 -27.15 -16.68 -23.75
N VAL A 245 -27.58 -16.21 -24.92
CA VAL A 245 -28.87 -16.57 -25.53
C VAL A 245 -28.74 -17.86 -26.33
N SER A 246 -27.75 -17.92 -27.22
CA SER A 246 -27.49 -19.09 -28.07
C SER A 246 -26.02 -19.17 -28.46
N LEU A 247 -25.56 -20.39 -28.76
CA LEU A 247 -24.23 -20.68 -29.31
C LEU A 247 -24.35 -21.80 -30.33
N GLN A 248 -23.92 -21.54 -31.56
CA GLN A 248 -24.00 -22.47 -32.69
C GLN A 248 -22.62 -22.72 -33.29
N HIS A 249 -22.37 -23.97 -33.71
CA HIS A 249 -21.10 -24.38 -34.31
C HIS A 249 -21.22 -24.48 -35.84
N SER A 250 -20.37 -23.75 -36.55
CA SER A 250 -20.28 -23.73 -38.00
C SER A 250 -18.89 -24.19 -38.48
N VAL A 251 -18.76 -24.51 -39.76
CA VAL A 251 -17.48 -24.93 -40.36
C VAL A 251 -17.24 -24.17 -41.66
N LEU A 252 -16.13 -23.45 -41.74
CA LEU A 252 -15.69 -22.76 -42.96
C LEU A 252 -15.07 -23.77 -43.95
N GLY A 253 -15.35 -23.58 -45.26
CA GLY A 253 -14.82 -24.42 -46.34
C GLY A 253 -15.72 -25.57 -46.84
N SER A 254 -17.01 -25.62 -46.47
CA SER A 254 -17.94 -26.69 -46.91
C SER A 254 -18.81 -26.35 -48.14
N SER A 255 -18.56 -25.22 -48.79
CA SER A 255 -19.38 -24.70 -49.91
C SER A 255 -19.10 -25.34 -51.28
N ALA A 256 -18.14 -26.27 -51.40
CA ALA A 256 -17.78 -26.90 -52.69
C ALA A 256 -18.55 -28.19 -53.06
N GLU A 257 -19.40 -28.76 -52.20
CA GLU A 257 -20.02 -30.08 -52.44
C GLU A 257 -21.56 -30.13 -52.27
N ARG A 258 -22.31 -29.06 -52.55
CA ARG A 258 -23.80 -29.11 -52.58
C ARG A 258 -24.42 -29.34 -53.97
N HIS A 259 -23.62 -29.49 -55.02
CA HIS A 259 -24.13 -29.81 -56.37
C HIS A 259 -23.33 -30.92 -57.07
N SER A 260 -23.56 -32.17 -56.67
CA SER A 260 -23.56 -33.32 -57.58
C SER A 260 -23.99 -34.59 -56.84
N VAL A 261 -25.26 -34.94 -56.99
CA VAL A 261 -25.70 -36.33 -56.84
C VAL A 261 -25.23 -37.06 -58.11
N GLU A 262 -24.58 -38.22 -57.92
CA GLU A 262 -24.08 -39.20 -58.91
C GLU A 262 -22.54 -39.26 -59.11
N SER A 263 -21.86 -40.08 -58.31
CA SER A 263 -21.21 -41.32 -58.80
C SER A 263 -20.42 -41.99 -57.67
N LEU A 264 -20.80 -43.24 -57.37
CA LEU A 264 -19.96 -44.14 -56.58
C LEU A 264 -18.86 -44.74 -57.47
N HIS A 265 -17.70 -44.99 -56.85
CA HIS A 265 -16.55 -45.80 -57.27
C HIS A 265 -15.34 -45.05 -57.86
N SER A 266 -14.44 -44.58 -56.99
CA SER A 266 -13.03 -45.01 -57.06
C SER A 266 -12.30 -44.72 -55.74
N ARG A 267 -11.58 -45.72 -55.23
CA ARG A 267 -10.59 -45.57 -54.16
C ARG A 267 -9.25 -45.23 -54.82
N SER A 268 -8.68 -44.06 -54.54
CA SER A 268 -7.27 -43.90 -54.15
C SER A 268 -6.92 -42.44 -53.84
N SER A 269 -5.85 -42.27 -53.05
CA SER A 269 -5.08 -41.06 -52.77
C SER A 269 -5.43 -40.29 -51.49
N THR A 270 -4.43 -40.32 -50.62
CA THR A 270 -4.25 -39.61 -49.36
C THR A 270 -3.97 -38.13 -49.62
N ALA A 271 -5.01 -37.30 -49.71
CA ALA A 271 -4.88 -35.84 -49.67
C ALA A 271 -6.15 -35.18 -49.11
N SER A 272 -5.96 -34.19 -48.23
CA SER A 272 -6.95 -33.26 -47.66
C SER A 272 -7.97 -33.80 -46.63
N ARG A 273 -7.51 -34.10 -45.40
CA ARG A 273 -8.39 -34.09 -44.20
C ARG A 273 -8.30 -32.76 -43.40
N ASP A 274 -7.52 -31.78 -43.86
CA ASP A 274 -7.18 -30.55 -43.13
C ASP A 274 -8.03 -29.31 -43.46
N ALA A 275 -9.07 -29.41 -44.28
CA ALA A 275 -9.77 -28.22 -44.81
C ALA A 275 -10.93 -27.66 -43.94
N SER A 276 -11.33 -28.33 -42.84
CA SER A 276 -12.44 -27.85 -42.00
C SER A 276 -11.96 -26.96 -40.86
N ILE A 277 -12.24 -25.66 -40.96
CA ILE A 277 -11.95 -24.67 -39.92
C ILE A 277 -13.21 -24.52 -39.03
N PRO A 278 -13.14 -24.91 -37.75
CA PRO A 278 -14.27 -24.78 -36.83
C PRO A 278 -14.50 -23.31 -36.44
N CYS A 279 -15.77 -22.91 -36.42
CA CYS A 279 -16.24 -21.59 -36.06
C CYS A 279 -17.39 -21.72 -35.05
N ALA A 280 -17.49 -20.80 -34.09
CA ALA A 280 -18.63 -20.71 -33.18
C ALA A 280 -19.22 -19.29 -33.21
N VAL A 281 -20.52 -19.20 -33.44
CA VAL A 281 -21.30 -17.96 -33.41
C VAL A 281 -22.14 -17.96 -32.13
N TYR A 282 -22.15 -16.85 -31.40
CA TYR A 282 -22.79 -16.75 -30.10
C TYR A 282 -23.49 -15.41 -29.92
N HIS A 283 -24.66 -15.47 -29.27
CA HIS A 283 -25.54 -14.33 -29.05
C HIS A 283 -25.64 -14.08 -27.55
N PHE A 284 -25.51 -12.83 -27.13
CA PHE A 284 -25.52 -12.50 -25.71
C PHE A 284 -26.09 -11.11 -25.44
N ILE A 285 -26.58 -10.94 -24.20
CA ILE A 285 -27.15 -9.69 -23.69
C ILE A 285 -26.20 -9.08 -22.66
N LEU A 286 -26.02 -7.76 -22.75
CA LEU A 286 -25.24 -6.99 -21.79
C LEU A 286 -25.94 -6.97 -20.41
N PRO A 287 -25.24 -7.24 -19.30
CA PRO A 287 -25.83 -7.13 -17.96
C PRO A 287 -26.21 -5.67 -17.66
N SER A 288 -27.26 -5.44 -16.85
CA SER A 288 -27.75 -4.09 -16.50
C SER A 288 -26.68 -3.15 -15.91
N SER A 289 -25.64 -3.71 -15.29
CA SER A 289 -24.46 -2.99 -14.79
C SER A 289 -23.46 -2.55 -15.87
N HIS A 290 -23.66 -2.89 -17.14
CA HIS A 290 -22.71 -2.63 -18.21
C HIS A 290 -22.69 -1.14 -18.63
N PRO A 291 -21.51 -0.48 -18.73
CA PRO A 291 -21.44 0.96 -18.99
C PRO A 291 -22.10 1.42 -20.28
N SER A 292 -22.14 0.56 -21.31
CA SER A 292 -22.77 0.87 -22.60
C SER A 292 -24.29 1.01 -22.54
N ILE A 293 -24.94 0.56 -21.47
CA ILE A 293 -26.40 0.74 -21.28
C ILE A 293 -26.71 2.19 -20.89
N VAL A 294 -25.84 2.83 -20.11
CA VAL A 294 -26.00 4.21 -19.61
C VAL A 294 -25.69 5.25 -20.70
N ALA A 295 -24.82 4.94 -21.67
CA ALA A 295 -24.45 5.87 -22.74
C ALA A 295 -25.62 6.21 -23.69
N ASN A 296 -26.58 5.29 -23.85
CA ASN A 296 -27.72 5.44 -24.77
C ASN A 296 -28.90 6.24 -24.19
N THR A 297 -28.91 6.52 -22.88
CA THR A 297 -29.94 7.35 -22.24
C THR A 297 -29.54 8.82 -22.13
N SER A 298 -28.23 9.13 -22.20
CA SER A 298 -27.71 10.50 -22.08
C SER A 298 -27.84 11.38 -23.33
N THR A 299 -28.31 10.86 -24.47
CA THR A 299 -28.53 11.64 -25.70
C THR A 299 -29.92 12.28 -25.81
N ALA A 300 -30.81 12.08 -24.82
CA ALA A 300 -32.17 12.59 -24.86
C ALA A 300 -32.54 13.47 -23.65
N SER A 301 -31.74 14.48 -23.29
CA SER A 301 -32.23 15.71 -22.63
C SER A 301 -31.11 16.72 -22.37
N ALA A 302 -30.89 17.63 -23.32
CA ALA A 302 -30.26 18.91 -23.06
C ALA A 302 -30.94 20.00 -23.91
N SER A 303 -32.22 20.27 -23.61
CA SER A 303 -32.82 21.57 -23.96
C SER A 303 -33.97 21.92 -23.02
N SER A 304 -33.94 23.17 -22.57
CA SER A 304 -34.96 23.94 -21.84
C SER A 304 -35.38 23.48 -20.44
N ALA A 305 -35.08 24.36 -19.48
CA ALA A 305 -35.75 24.47 -18.20
C ALA A 305 -37.24 24.79 -18.41
N GLN A 306 -38.12 23.92 -17.93
CA GLN A 306 -39.45 24.26 -17.42
C GLN A 306 -40.01 23.06 -16.64
N THR A 307 -40.42 23.33 -15.41
CA THR A 307 -41.13 22.45 -14.47
C THR A 307 -42.21 21.60 -15.15
N PRO A 308 -42.34 20.30 -14.83
CA PRO A 308 -43.59 19.60 -15.03
C PRO A 308 -44.28 19.30 -13.69
N SER A 309 -45.53 19.74 -13.66
CA SER A 309 -46.59 19.43 -12.71
C SER A 309 -46.93 17.93 -12.66
N ILE A 310 -47.39 17.53 -11.48
CA ILE A 310 -48.08 16.29 -11.13
C ILE A 310 -49.04 15.84 -12.25
N ALA A 311 -48.85 14.63 -12.77
CA ALA A 311 -49.83 13.93 -13.60
C ALA A 311 -49.99 12.48 -13.12
N VAL A 312 -51.24 12.08 -13.04
CA VAL A 312 -51.83 10.97 -12.32
C VAL A 312 -51.57 9.63 -13.02
N MET A 313 -51.33 8.59 -12.20
CA MET A 313 -51.27 7.20 -12.63
C MET A 313 -52.60 6.77 -13.27
N SER A 314 -52.52 6.23 -14.49
CA SER A 314 -53.62 5.52 -15.14
C SER A 314 -53.10 4.15 -15.57
N GLU A 315 -53.63 3.12 -14.93
CA GLU A 315 -53.42 1.71 -15.23
C GLU A 315 -53.99 1.37 -16.60
N THR A 316 -53.12 1.06 -17.56
CA THR A 316 -53.46 0.17 -18.69
C THR A 316 -52.21 -0.61 -19.07
N SER A 317 -52.29 -1.91 -18.86
CA SER A 317 -51.34 -2.94 -19.23
C SER A 317 -51.22 -3.07 -20.76
N GLU A 318 -50.16 -2.48 -21.31
CA GLU A 318 -49.53 -2.91 -22.57
C GLU A 318 -48.02 -2.93 -22.36
N GLU A 319 -47.42 -4.11 -22.51
CA GLU A 319 -46.09 -4.47 -22.07
C GLU A 319 -44.97 -4.01 -23.04
N ASN A 320 -44.00 -3.26 -22.51
CA ASN A 320 -42.54 -3.50 -22.58
C ASN A 320 -41.80 -3.84 -23.90
N GLN A 321 -42.32 -3.60 -25.11
CA GLN A 321 -41.62 -4.04 -26.34
C GLN A 321 -40.51 -3.13 -26.92
N ILE A 322 -40.24 -1.94 -26.36
CA ILE A 322 -39.36 -0.96 -27.03
C ILE A 322 -37.87 -0.95 -26.55
N VAL A 323 -37.46 -1.73 -25.54
CA VAL A 323 -36.10 -1.59 -24.93
C VAL A 323 -35.04 -2.62 -25.42
N PHE A 324 -35.38 -3.59 -26.28
CA PHE A 324 -34.48 -4.73 -26.55
C PHE A 324 -33.25 -4.47 -27.45
N PHE A 325 -33.26 -3.47 -28.34
CA PHE A 325 -32.24 -3.38 -29.40
C PHE A 325 -30.87 -2.81 -28.96
N GLY A 326 -30.78 -2.10 -27.83
CA GLY A 326 -29.53 -1.51 -27.35
C GLY A 326 -28.54 -2.49 -26.70
N ASN A 327 -29.05 -3.59 -26.11
CA ASN A 327 -28.31 -4.44 -25.18
C ASN A 327 -27.88 -5.80 -25.78
N TYR A 328 -28.29 -6.10 -27.00
CA TYR A 328 -28.00 -7.36 -27.68
C TYR A 328 -26.73 -7.25 -28.54
N ARG A 329 -25.88 -8.29 -28.53
CA ARG A 329 -24.64 -8.35 -29.32
C ARG A 329 -24.45 -9.75 -29.89
N VAL A 330 -23.78 -9.81 -31.05
CA VAL A 330 -23.46 -11.07 -31.74
C VAL A 330 -21.94 -11.19 -31.85
N GLY A 331 -21.41 -12.32 -31.41
CA GLY A 331 -19.99 -12.62 -31.44
C GLY A 331 -19.67 -13.86 -32.27
N LEU A 332 -18.46 -13.89 -32.82
CA LEU A 332 -17.95 -15.03 -33.58
C LEU A 332 -16.51 -15.33 -33.16
N ILE A 333 -16.17 -16.61 -33.04
CA ILE A 333 -14.79 -17.08 -32.85
C ILE A 333 -14.40 -18.16 -33.87
N ALA A 334 -13.24 -18.03 -34.50
CA ALA A 334 -12.68 -19.03 -35.41
C ALA A 334 -11.17 -19.21 -35.19
N ALA A 335 -10.66 -20.44 -35.40
CA ALA A 335 -9.27 -20.80 -35.16
C ALA A 335 -8.52 -21.22 -36.44
N PHE A 336 -7.54 -20.41 -36.84
CA PHE A 336 -6.74 -20.57 -38.06
C PHE A 336 -5.33 -21.07 -37.75
N ASN A 337 -4.76 -21.87 -38.67
CA ASN A 337 -3.40 -22.39 -38.54
C ASN A 337 -2.35 -21.32 -38.89
N THR A 338 -2.63 -20.42 -39.82
CA THR A 338 -1.74 -19.33 -40.24
C THR A 338 -2.52 -18.04 -40.45
N ALA A 339 -1.84 -16.89 -40.35
CA ALA A 339 -2.46 -15.59 -40.62
C ALA A 339 -2.85 -15.41 -42.10
N GLU A 340 -2.15 -16.05 -43.03
CA GLU A 340 -2.51 -16.04 -44.46
C GLU A 340 -3.83 -16.79 -44.73
N GLN A 341 -4.05 -17.91 -44.04
CA GLN A 341 -5.31 -18.64 -44.09
C GLN A 341 -6.48 -17.78 -43.58
N MET A 342 -6.24 -16.99 -42.54
CA MET A 342 -7.23 -16.03 -42.02
C MET A 342 -7.56 -14.94 -43.04
N GLU A 343 -6.56 -14.33 -43.67
CA GLU A 343 -6.76 -13.27 -44.66
C GLU A 343 -7.58 -13.76 -45.88
N THR A 344 -7.43 -15.04 -46.26
CA THR A 344 -8.13 -15.67 -47.39
C THR A 344 -9.60 -15.99 -47.08
N HIS A 345 -9.89 -16.47 -45.87
CA HIS A 345 -11.24 -16.89 -45.45
C HIS A 345 -12.00 -15.84 -44.62
N PHE A 346 -11.47 -14.61 -44.49
CA PHE A 346 -12.10 -13.58 -43.68
C PHE A 346 -13.47 -13.17 -44.22
N ASP A 347 -13.63 -13.07 -45.54
CA ASP A 347 -14.90 -12.65 -46.16
C ASP A 347 -15.99 -13.71 -45.94
N GLU A 348 -15.65 -15.01 -46.07
CA GLU A 348 -16.55 -16.13 -45.75
C GLU A 348 -16.97 -16.14 -44.28
N LEU A 349 -16.08 -15.73 -43.37
CA LEU A 349 -16.35 -15.64 -41.94
C LEU A 349 -17.36 -14.53 -41.60
N ILE A 350 -17.31 -13.41 -42.32
CA ILE A 350 -18.32 -12.36 -42.20
C ILE A 350 -19.67 -12.80 -42.81
N ASP A 351 -19.66 -13.58 -43.90
CA ASP A 351 -20.88 -14.12 -44.48
C ASP A 351 -21.62 -15.08 -43.53
N ILE A 352 -20.89 -15.94 -42.80
CA ILE A 352 -21.48 -16.82 -41.77
C ILE A 352 -22.13 -16.00 -40.65
N LEU A 353 -21.49 -14.90 -40.24
CA LEU A 353 -22.03 -13.99 -39.23
C LEU A 353 -23.38 -13.41 -39.68
N ARG A 354 -23.53 -13.07 -40.96
CA ARG A 354 -24.78 -12.55 -41.54
C ARG A 354 -25.86 -13.62 -41.69
N GLN A 355 -25.50 -14.82 -42.16
CA GLN A 355 -26.45 -15.93 -42.33
C GLN A 355 -27.10 -16.34 -41.00
N SER A 356 -26.35 -16.29 -39.90
CA SER A 356 -26.90 -16.57 -38.56
C SER A 356 -27.97 -15.56 -38.10
N GLU A 357 -27.95 -14.33 -38.62
CA GLU A 357 -28.97 -13.32 -38.35
C GLU A 357 -30.28 -13.61 -39.12
N GLU A 358 -30.15 -14.06 -40.38
CA GLU A 358 -31.28 -14.41 -41.25
C GLU A 358 -32.03 -15.67 -40.74
N GLU A 359 -31.32 -16.67 -40.21
CA GLU A 359 -31.94 -17.88 -39.65
C GLU A 359 -32.79 -17.59 -38.39
N ILE A 360 -32.34 -16.66 -37.53
CA ILE A 360 -33.10 -16.25 -36.32
C ILE A 360 -34.31 -15.37 -36.69
N ALA A 361 -34.21 -14.55 -37.75
CA ALA A 361 -35.33 -13.77 -38.26
C ALA A 361 -36.45 -14.67 -38.84
N VAL A 362 -36.09 -15.84 -39.37
CA VAL A 362 -37.03 -16.85 -39.90
C VAL A 362 -37.63 -17.70 -38.78
N ASP A 363 -36.87 -18.06 -37.73
CA ASP A 363 -37.40 -18.82 -36.57
C ASP A 363 -38.42 -18.01 -35.75
N ASN A 364 -38.29 -16.68 -35.70
CA ASN A 364 -39.29 -15.80 -35.08
C ASN A 364 -40.63 -15.75 -35.84
N GLN A 365 -40.68 -16.15 -37.12
CA GLN A 365 -41.95 -16.36 -37.84
C GLN A 365 -42.62 -17.69 -37.49
N TRP A 366 -41.87 -18.66 -36.95
CA TRP A 366 -42.42 -19.96 -36.52
C TRP A 366 -42.96 -19.94 -35.09
N GLN A 367 -42.49 -19.04 -34.22
CA GLN A 367 -43.02 -18.89 -32.85
C GLN A 367 -44.37 -18.17 -32.74
N GLN A 368 -44.91 -17.59 -33.82
CA GLN A 368 -46.30 -17.09 -33.84
C GLN A 368 -47.34 -18.17 -34.20
N SER A 369 -46.96 -19.44 -34.34
CA SER A 369 -47.90 -20.50 -34.76
C SER A 369 -47.98 -21.75 -33.88
N VAL A 370 -47.37 -21.77 -32.68
CA VAL A 370 -47.63 -22.85 -31.70
C VAL A 370 -47.66 -22.28 -30.28
N GLY A 371 -48.75 -21.58 -29.96
CA GLY A 371 -49.19 -21.37 -28.58
C GLY A 371 -50.29 -22.39 -28.26
N GLY A 372 -50.06 -23.29 -27.31
CA GLY A 372 -51.06 -24.25 -26.84
C GLY A 372 -50.55 -25.17 -25.74
N ASP A 373 -51.02 -24.90 -24.52
CA ASP A 373 -50.75 -25.54 -23.23
C ASP A 373 -50.59 -27.06 -23.18
N VAL A 374 -49.68 -27.53 -22.32
CA VAL A 374 -49.65 -28.90 -21.79
C VAL A 374 -50.33 -28.91 -20.43
N SER A 375 -51.58 -29.36 -20.38
CA SER A 375 -52.11 -30.12 -19.25
C SER A 375 -52.93 -31.33 -19.73
N THR A 376 -52.50 -32.50 -19.29
CA THR A 376 -53.20 -33.79 -19.07
C THR A 376 -54.32 -34.30 -20.01
N SER A 377 -54.01 -35.44 -20.66
CA SER A 377 -54.87 -36.61 -20.98
C SER A 377 -55.79 -36.60 -22.24
N PRO A 378 -56.04 -37.77 -22.88
CA PRO A 378 -56.56 -37.90 -24.27
C PRO A 378 -58.07 -38.28 -24.30
N PRO A 379 -58.76 -38.64 -25.42
CA PRO A 379 -58.55 -38.49 -26.89
C PRO A 379 -59.80 -37.94 -27.65
N ASN A 380 -59.71 -37.89 -29.00
CA ASN A 380 -60.73 -38.31 -30.00
C ASN A 380 -61.31 -37.27 -30.99
N ARG A 381 -61.57 -37.79 -32.21
CA ARG A 381 -61.86 -37.14 -33.51
C ARG A 381 -63.25 -36.47 -33.61
N GLN A 382 -63.36 -35.37 -34.38
CA GLN A 382 -64.07 -35.25 -35.68
C GLN A 382 -64.50 -33.80 -36.03
N ARG A 383 -64.15 -33.40 -37.26
CA ARG A 383 -64.88 -32.61 -38.30
C ARG A 383 -65.59 -31.27 -37.98
N SER A 384 -65.14 -30.28 -38.78
CA SER A 384 -65.91 -29.34 -39.63
C SER A 384 -66.50 -28.06 -39.01
N GLY A 385 -66.22 -26.93 -39.67
CA GLY A 385 -67.02 -25.70 -39.54
C GLY A 385 -66.27 -24.42 -39.91
N SER A 386 -66.20 -24.11 -41.21
CA SER A 386 -65.79 -22.80 -41.76
C SER A 386 -66.67 -21.67 -41.25
N LEU A 387 -66.12 -20.46 -41.05
CA LEU A 387 -66.79 -19.18 -41.34
C LEU A 387 -65.76 -18.05 -41.51
N LEU A 388 -65.89 -17.37 -42.66
CA LEU A 388 -65.06 -16.29 -43.20
C LEU A 388 -65.43 -14.93 -42.59
N VAL A 389 -64.43 -14.07 -42.34
CA VAL A 389 -64.56 -12.60 -42.27
C VAL A 389 -63.31 -11.97 -42.93
N PRO A 390 -63.43 -10.89 -43.74
CA PRO A 390 -62.47 -10.59 -44.80
C PRO A 390 -61.25 -9.74 -44.37
N ARG A 391 -60.17 -9.94 -45.13
CA ARG A 391 -58.91 -9.18 -45.17
C ARG A 391 -59.12 -7.66 -45.24
N GLU A 392 -58.52 -6.95 -44.30
CA GLU A 392 -57.93 -5.62 -44.55
C GLU A 392 -56.40 -5.73 -44.54
N ARG A 393 -55.78 -5.13 -45.55
CA ARG A 393 -54.32 -5.09 -45.75
C ARG A 393 -53.71 -4.09 -44.77
N THR A 394 -53.04 -4.55 -43.73
CA THR A 394 -51.96 -3.78 -43.08
C THR A 394 -50.64 -4.08 -43.79
N GLN A 395 -49.98 -2.99 -44.19
CA GLN A 395 -48.73 -2.97 -44.93
C GLN A 395 -47.61 -3.68 -44.15
N SER A 396 -46.86 -4.52 -44.85
CA SER A 396 -45.57 -5.02 -44.39
C SER A 396 -44.62 -3.84 -44.17
N LEU A 397 -44.40 -3.44 -42.92
CA LEU A 397 -43.29 -2.57 -42.55
C LEU A 397 -42.01 -3.39 -42.68
N SER A 398 -41.25 -3.11 -43.74
CA SER A 398 -39.90 -3.62 -43.94
C SER A 398 -38.99 -3.16 -42.79
N PHE A 399 -38.23 -4.10 -42.23
CA PHE A 399 -37.21 -3.94 -41.18
C PHE A 399 -36.07 -2.94 -41.53
N GLN A 400 -36.09 -2.33 -42.73
CA GLN A 400 -34.99 -1.55 -43.29
C GLN A 400 -35.09 -0.02 -43.08
N ALA A 401 -36.15 0.52 -42.49
CA ALA A 401 -36.47 1.96 -42.64
C ALA A 401 -36.22 2.88 -41.42
N LEU A 402 -35.52 2.44 -40.36
CA LEU A 402 -35.31 3.26 -39.14
C LEU A 402 -33.88 3.20 -38.56
N ILE A 403 -32.85 2.97 -39.38
CA ILE A 403 -31.46 2.82 -38.90
C ILE A 403 -30.58 3.95 -39.45
N GLU A 404 -30.72 5.15 -38.89
CA GLU A 404 -29.68 6.18 -38.93
C GLU A 404 -29.22 6.38 -37.47
N ASP A 405 -27.92 6.14 -37.21
CA ASP A 405 -27.21 6.22 -35.91
C ASP A 405 -27.30 5.03 -34.92
N VAL A 406 -27.12 3.77 -35.37
CA VAL A 406 -26.90 2.62 -34.46
C VAL A 406 -25.42 2.28 -34.28
N GLU A 407 -24.98 2.19 -33.02
CA GLU A 407 -23.66 1.74 -32.61
C GLU A 407 -23.39 0.30 -33.10
N PRO A 408 -22.20 -0.03 -33.68
CA PRO A 408 -21.94 -1.36 -34.22
C PRO A 408 -22.06 -2.48 -33.16
N ILE A 409 -22.66 -3.61 -33.57
CA ILE A 409 -23.10 -4.70 -32.69
C ILE A 409 -22.25 -5.98 -32.78
N TYR A 410 -21.48 -6.16 -33.87
CA TYR A 410 -20.76 -7.40 -34.16
C TYR A 410 -19.38 -7.49 -33.53
N ILE A 411 -19.00 -8.65 -32.99
CA ILE A 411 -17.69 -8.89 -32.37
C ILE A 411 -17.01 -10.08 -33.05
N VAL A 412 -15.77 -9.90 -33.52
CA VAL A 412 -15.02 -10.95 -34.20
C VAL A 412 -13.77 -11.30 -33.39
N ASN A 413 -13.62 -12.57 -33.02
CA ASN A 413 -12.45 -13.11 -32.34
C ASN A 413 -11.75 -14.12 -33.27
N ILE A 414 -10.45 -13.95 -33.50
CA ILE A 414 -9.68 -14.74 -34.47
C ILE A 414 -8.50 -15.37 -33.73
N ALA A 415 -8.51 -16.68 -33.56
CA ALA A 415 -7.37 -17.41 -33.01
C ALA A 415 -6.39 -17.83 -34.12
N ILE A 416 -5.10 -17.59 -33.91
CA ILE A 416 -4.03 -17.89 -34.85
C ILE A 416 -2.91 -18.63 -34.11
N LYS A 417 -2.38 -19.70 -34.72
CA LYS A 417 -1.25 -20.43 -34.17
C LYS A 417 0.03 -19.58 -34.25
N SER A 418 0.77 -19.49 -33.15
CA SER A 418 1.99 -18.68 -33.10
C SER A 418 3.09 -19.24 -34.01
N ASP A 419 3.77 -18.33 -34.70
CA ASP A 419 4.99 -18.54 -35.49
C ASP A 419 6.28 -18.14 -34.74
N GLY A 420 6.16 -17.71 -33.48
CA GLY A 420 7.27 -17.21 -32.67
C GLY A 420 7.59 -15.72 -32.86
N SER A 421 6.80 -14.98 -33.63
CA SER A 421 6.99 -13.54 -33.86
C SER A 421 6.80 -12.69 -32.60
N GLU A 422 7.59 -11.61 -32.48
CA GLU A 422 7.50 -10.63 -31.39
C GLU A 422 6.24 -9.75 -31.50
N ASP A 423 5.79 -9.22 -30.36
CA ASP A 423 4.57 -8.39 -30.25
C ASP A 423 4.59 -7.18 -31.20
N ALA A 424 5.74 -6.52 -31.38
CA ALA A 424 5.87 -5.35 -32.24
C ALA A 424 5.60 -5.67 -33.73
N VAL A 425 6.03 -6.85 -34.18
CA VAL A 425 5.84 -7.32 -35.56
C VAL A 425 4.37 -7.69 -35.79
N LEU A 426 3.79 -8.44 -34.86
CA LEU A 426 2.38 -8.86 -34.91
C LEU A 426 1.43 -7.67 -34.86
N THR A 427 1.70 -6.69 -33.98
CA THR A 427 0.93 -5.45 -33.88
C THR A 427 0.89 -4.72 -35.22
N LYS A 428 2.04 -4.54 -35.86
CA LYS A 428 2.13 -3.84 -37.15
C LYS A 428 1.35 -4.58 -38.25
N ARG A 429 1.44 -5.92 -38.28
CA ARG A 429 0.71 -6.76 -39.23
C ARG A 429 -0.81 -6.69 -39.04
N PHE A 430 -1.30 -6.89 -37.82
CA PHE A 430 -2.73 -6.84 -37.52
C PHE A 430 -3.31 -5.44 -37.69
N GLN A 431 -2.57 -4.40 -37.31
CA GLN A 431 -2.95 -3.02 -37.54
C GLN A 431 -3.05 -2.72 -39.03
N GLN A 432 -2.09 -3.18 -39.85
CA GLN A 432 -2.16 -3.02 -41.30
C GLN A 432 -3.39 -3.71 -41.89
N PHE A 433 -3.69 -4.95 -41.46
CA PHE A 433 -4.89 -5.67 -41.89
C PHE A 433 -6.18 -4.91 -41.57
N CYS A 434 -6.35 -4.45 -40.33
CA CYS A 434 -7.54 -3.69 -39.91
C CYS A 434 -7.66 -2.34 -40.61
N GLN A 435 -6.54 -1.63 -40.86
CA GLN A 435 -6.56 -0.33 -41.54
C GLN A 435 -6.88 -0.47 -43.04
N THR A 436 -6.34 -1.48 -43.71
CA THR A 436 -6.64 -1.73 -45.13
C THR A 436 -8.13 -2.06 -45.35
N ARG A 437 -8.75 -2.79 -44.42
CA ARG A 437 -10.17 -3.19 -44.49
C ARG A 437 -11.11 -2.28 -43.68
N ARG A 438 -10.66 -1.10 -43.25
CA ARG A 438 -11.42 -0.24 -42.33
C ARG A 438 -12.83 0.08 -42.86
N ALA A 439 -12.95 0.50 -44.11
CA ALA A 439 -14.25 0.83 -44.71
C ALA A 439 -15.21 -0.36 -44.75
N ASP A 440 -14.69 -1.57 -44.99
CA ASP A 440 -15.50 -2.81 -45.00
C ASP A 440 -15.95 -3.18 -43.59
N LEU A 441 -15.07 -3.06 -42.58
CA LEU A 441 -15.41 -3.32 -41.19
C LEU A 441 -16.48 -2.34 -40.66
N GLU A 442 -16.40 -1.05 -41.03
CA GLU A 442 -17.41 -0.04 -40.69
C GLU A 442 -18.74 -0.34 -41.38
N LYS A 443 -18.73 -0.70 -42.67
CA LYS A 443 -19.92 -1.07 -43.44
C LYS A 443 -20.63 -2.31 -42.88
N GLN A 444 -19.89 -3.26 -42.32
CA GLN A 444 -20.41 -4.49 -41.73
C GLN A 444 -20.78 -4.34 -40.24
N SER A 445 -20.83 -3.12 -39.70
CA SER A 445 -21.18 -2.83 -38.30
C SER A 445 -20.36 -3.64 -37.27
N ILE A 446 -19.07 -3.88 -37.57
CA ILE A 446 -18.16 -4.59 -36.67
C ILE A 446 -17.71 -3.63 -35.56
N ARG A 447 -17.96 -4.00 -34.31
CA ARG A 447 -17.61 -3.20 -33.14
C ARG A 447 -16.14 -3.39 -32.76
N ARG A 448 -15.66 -4.62 -32.83
CA ARG A 448 -14.35 -5.04 -32.34
C ARG A 448 -13.84 -6.27 -33.09
N VAL A 449 -12.56 -6.26 -33.41
CA VAL A 449 -11.80 -7.41 -33.89
C VAL A 449 -10.70 -7.72 -32.88
N THR A 450 -10.63 -8.97 -32.43
CA THR A 450 -9.64 -9.43 -31.44
C THR A 450 -8.83 -10.58 -32.02
N PHE A 451 -7.52 -10.41 -32.14
CA PHE A 451 -6.61 -11.49 -32.56
C PHE A 451 -6.02 -12.18 -31.33
N ILE A 452 -6.09 -13.52 -31.32
CA ILE A 452 -5.66 -14.39 -30.23
C ILE A 452 -4.50 -15.23 -30.76
N VAL A 453 -3.27 -14.85 -30.44
CA VAL A 453 -2.07 -15.59 -30.85
C VAL A 453 -1.78 -16.69 -29.84
N CYS A 454 -1.84 -17.92 -30.32
CA CYS A 454 -1.79 -19.14 -29.52
C CYS A 454 -0.35 -19.67 -29.42
N ASP A 455 0.33 -19.37 -28.32
CA ASP A 455 1.73 -19.76 -28.05
C ASP A 455 1.84 -21.09 -27.31
N LYS A 456 2.81 -21.94 -27.70
CA LYS A 456 3.09 -23.17 -26.95
C LYS A 456 3.72 -22.82 -25.60
N TYR A 457 3.19 -23.43 -24.53
CA TYR A 457 3.66 -23.28 -23.14
C TYR A 457 3.50 -21.87 -22.54
N ARG A 458 2.69 -20.99 -23.15
CA ARG A 458 2.45 -19.62 -22.69
C ARG A 458 0.98 -19.27 -22.79
N PHE A 459 0.59 -18.19 -22.10
CA PHE A 459 -0.75 -17.62 -22.24
C PHE A 459 -0.98 -17.10 -23.67
N PRO A 460 -2.20 -17.19 -24.21
CA PRO A 460 -2.51 -16.58 -25.51
C PRO A 460 -2.34 -15.06 -25.45
N ARG A 461 -1.73 -14.49 -26.50
CA ARG A 461 -1.54 -13.05 -26.64
C ARG A 461 -2.74 -12.42 -27.36
N TYR A 462 -3.27 -11.35 -26.78
CA TYR A 462 -4.50 -10.70 -27.27
C TYR A 462 -4.18 -9.34 -27.87
N PHE A 463 -4.67 -9.09 -29.08
CA PHE A 463 -4.56 -7.81 -29.78
C PHE A 463 -5.95 -7.33 -30.19
N THR A 464 -6.40 -6.21 -29.61
CA THR A 464 -7.79 -5.77 -29.75
C THR A 464 -7.90 -4.46 -30.52
N PHE A 465 -8.70 -4.44 -31.57
CA PHE A 465 -8.96 -3.29 -32.44
C PHE A 465 -10.44 -2.92 -32.38
N ARG A 466 -10.77 -1.64 -32.15
CA ARG A 466 -12.16 -1.20 -31.94
C ARG A 466 -12.59 -0.07 -32.87
N PHE A 467 -13.87 -0.08 -33.21
CA PHE A 467 -14.52 0.95 -34.03
C PHE A 467 -14.30 2.38 -33.50
N ARG A 468 -14.52 2.62 -32.20
CA ARG A 468 -14.39 3.96 -31.56
C ARG A 468 -13.00 4.58 -31.67
N SER A 469 -11.99 3.77 -31.93
CA SER A 469 -10.58 4.18 -32.06
C SER A 469 -10.12 4.13 -33.52
N GLY A 470 -11.05 4.06 -34.48
CA GLY A 470 -10.75 3.93 -35.91
C GLY A 470 -9.99 2.65 -36.26
N TYR A 471 -10.25 1.55 -35.53
CA TYR A 471 -9.53 0.27 -35.62
C TYR A 471 -8.01 0.40 -35.45
N VAL A 472 -7.57 1.32 -34.59
CA VAL A 472 -6.22 1.29 -34.00
C VAL A 472 -6.24 0.36 -32.78
N GLU A 473 -5.12 -0.31 -32.51
CA GLU A 473 -5.00 -1.21 -31.36
C GLU A 473 -5.28 -0.44 -30.06
N ASP A 474 -6.12 -1.00 -29.20
CA ASP A 474 -6.21 -0.56 -27.81
C ASP A 474 -5.25 -1.38 -26.93
N THR A 475 -4.10 -0.78 -26.62
CA THR A 475 -3.03 -1.39 -25.82
C THR A 475 -3.45 -1.69 -24.38
N ILE A 476 -4.52 -1.09 -23.86
CA ILE A 476 -5.05 -1.39 -22.52
C ILE A 476 -5.57 -2.83 -22.45
N TYR A 477 -6.10 -3.34 -23.57
CA TYR A 477 -6.63 -4.69 -23.72
C TYR A 477 -5.58 -5.67 -24.26
N ARG A 478 -4.32 -5.24 -24.38
CA ARG A 478 -3.25 -6.13 -24.82
C ARG A 478 -3.09 -7.25 -23.80
N HIS A 479 -3.05 -8.48 -24.29
CA HIS A 479 -2.95 -9.71 -23.48
C HIS A 479 -4.12 -9.91 -22.49
N LEU A 480 -5.24 -9.20 -22.68
CA LEU A 480 -6.47 -9.34 -21.90
C LEU A 480 -7.66 -9.66 -22.82
N GLU A 481 -8.39 -10.73 -22.52
CA GLU A 481 -9.67 -11.03 -23.19
C GLU A 481 -10.69 -9.92 -22.90
N PRO A 482 -11.19 -9.19 -23.91
CA PRO A 482 -12.04 -8.01 -23.69
C PRO A 482 -13.34 -8.27 -22.93
N ALA A 483 -13.92 -9.47 -22.99
CA ALA A 483 -15.09 -9.81 -22.19
C ALA A 483 -14.81 -9.69 -20.67
N LEU A 484 -13.57 -9.97 -20.25
CA LEU A 484 -13.11 -9.88 -18.85
C LEU A 484 -12.87 -8.43 -18.40
N ALA A 485 -12.59 -7.51 -19.33
CA ALA A 485 -12.33 -6.11 -19.00
C ALA A 485 -13.52 -5.41 -18.31
N PHE A 486 -14.75 -5.83 -18.63
CA PHE A 486 -15.94 -5.37 -17.92
C PHE A 486 -15.91 -5.79 -16.45
N GLN A 487 -15.57 -7.05 -16.16
CA GLN A 487 -15.44 -7.57 -14.79
C GLN A 487 -14.30 -6.90 -14.01
N LEU A 488 -13.26 -6.42 -14.71
CA LEU A 488 -12.18 -5.64 -14.12
C LEU A 488 -12.52 -4.16 -13.95
N GLU A 489 -13.67 -3.68 -14.45
CA GLU A 489 -14.08 -2.27 -14.36
C GLU A 489 -13.05 -1.26 -14.86
N ILE A 490 -12.32 -1.60 -15.93
CA ILE A 490 -11.29 -0.73 -16.52
C ILE A 490 -11.85 0.67 -16.87
N ASN A 491 -13.15 0.76 -17.13
CA ASN A 491 -13.86 2.01 -17.42
C ASN A 491 -13.71 3.08 -16.32
N ARG A 492 -13.58 2.66 -15.06
CA ARG A 492 -13.38 3.58 -13.92
C ARG A 492 -11.99 4.20 -13.91
N LEU A 493 -11.05 3.68 -14.71
CA LEU A 493 -9.70 4.22 -14.86
C LEU A 493 -9.58 5.28 -15.98
N ARG A 494 -10.67 5.72 -16.60
CA ARG A 494 -10.65 6.61 -17.78
C ARG A 494 -9.94 7.96 -17.60
N ASN A 495 -9.79 8.42 -16.36
CA ASN A 495 -9.05 9.64 -16.01
C ASN A 495 -7.51 9.46 -16.06
N TYR A 496 -7.03 8.24 -16.33
CA TYR A 496 -5.62 7.89 -16.40
C TYR A 496 -5.27 7.38 -17.80
N ASP A 497 -4.04 7.66 -18.22
CA ASP A 497 -3.36 6.97 -19.32
C ASP A 497 -2.70 5.73 -18.74
N LEU A 498 -3.16 4.56 -19.18
CA LEU A 498 -2.78 3.27 -18.61
C LEU A 498 -1.66 2.61 -19.43
N GLU A 499 -0.72 2.03 -18.70
CA GLU A 499 0.35 1.18 -19.22
C GLU A 499 0.24 -0.18 -18.52
N ALA A 500 -0.03 -1.25 -19.27
CA ALA A 500 -0.14 -2.60 -18.71
C ALA A 500 1.25 -3.14 -18.36
N ILE A 501 1.43 -3.58 -17.10
CA ILE A 501 2.69 -4.18 -16.63
C ILE A 501 2.55 -5.70 -16.65
N PRO A 502 3.49 -6.43 -17.29
CA PRO A 502 3.48 -7.89 -17.26
C PRO A 502 3.64 -8.44 -15.85
N THR A 503 2.74 -9.33 -15.45
CA THR A 503 2.74 -10.02 -14.15
C THR A 503 3.19 -11.48 -14.29
N ALA A 504 3.74 -12.06 -13.22
CA ALA A 504 4.09 -13.49 -13.21
C ALA A 504 2.82 -14.35 -13.13
N SER A 505 1.88 -13.95 -12.27
CA SER A 505 0.53 -14.51 -12.21
C SER A 505 -0.40 -13.81 -13.19
N GLN A 506 -0.75 -14.51 -14.28
CA GLN A 506 -1.69 -14.02 -15.30
C GLN A 506 -3.14 -13.88 -14.80
N LYS A 507 -3.43 -14.20 -13.52
CA LYS A 507 -4.71 -13.89 -12.84
C LYS A 507 -4.78 -12.42 -12.36
N MET A 508 -3.63 -11.77 -12.22
CA MET A 508 -3.49 -10.41 -11.72
C MET A 508 -3.21 -9.49 -12.89
N HIS A 509 -4.03 -8.45 -13.06
CA HIS A 509 -3.83 -7.41 -14.06
C HIS A 509 -3.32 -6.16 -13.36
N LEU A 510 -2.09 -5.78 -13.69
CA LEU A 510 -1.42 -4.63 -13.12
C LEU A 510 -1.30 -3.53 -14.17
N TYR A 511 -1.74 -2.33 -13.83
CA TYR A 511 -1.65 -1.16 -14.68
C TYR A 511 -0.92 -0.03 -13.95
N LEU A 512 0.03 0.61 -14.64
CA LEU A 512 0.55 1.91 -14.25
C LEU A 512 -0.34 2.99 -14.88
N GLY A 513 -1.06 3.72 -14.04
CA GLY A 513 -1.87 4.87 -14.46
C GLY A 513 -1.12 6.18 -14.29
N LYS A 514 -1.09 6.98 -15.36
CA LYS A 514 -0.59 8.36 -15.38
C LYS A 514 -1.80 9.29 -15.47
N ALA A 515 -2.02 10.18 -14.51
CA ALA A 515 -3.20 11.04 -14.55
C ALA A 515 -3.21 11.94 -15.79
N LYS A 516 -4.38 12.04 -16.44
CA LYS A 516 -4.57 12.96 -17.57
C LYS A 516 -4.59 14.39 -17.05
N VAL A 517 -3.75 15.24 -17.63
CA VAL A 517 -3.59 16.64 -17.22
C VAL A 517 -4.62 17.51 -17.92
N MET A 518 -5.26 18.42 -17.17
CA MET A 518 -6.33 19.29 -17.72
C MET A 518 -5.81 20.46 -18.57
N ALA A 519 -4.54 20.83 -18.45
CA ALA A 519 -3.91 21.93 -19.20
C ALA A 519 -2.63 21.47 -19.94
N PRO A 520 -2.44 21.84 -21.23
CA PRO A 520 -1.20 21.52 -21.97
C PRO A 520 0.02 22.21 -21.34
N GLY A 521 1.03 21.44 -20.94
CA GLY A 521 2.32 21.94 -20.41
C GLY A 521 2.59 21.70 -18.92
N GLN A 522 1.59 21.26 -18.15
CA GLN A 522 1.78 20.90 -16.74
C GLN A 522 2.31 19.46 -16.62
N GLN A 523 3.32 19.25 -15.76
CA GLN A 523 3.90 17.92 -15.52
C GLN A 523 2.90 17.02 -14.78
N VAL A 524 2.82 15.76 -15.19
CA VAL A 524 2.02 14.73 -14.49
C VAL A 524 2.63 14.51 -13.10
N THR A 525 1.85 14.75 -12.05
CA THR A 525 2.25 14.55 -10.64
C THR A 525 1.68 13.26 -10.05
N ASP A 526 0.58 12.75 -10.58
CA ASP A 526 -0.14 11.57 -10.08
C ASP A 526 0.17 10.33 -10.93
N PHE A 527 0.91 9.40 -10.34
CA PHE A 527 1.22 8.08 -10.87
C PHE A 527 0.69 7.04 -9.88
N ARG A 528 -0.03 6.02 -10.35
CA ARG A 528 -0.58 4.97 -9.48
C ARG A 528 -0.41 3.61 -10.09
N PHE A 529 -0.17 2.60 -9.26
CA PHE A 529 -0.38 1.21 -9.63
C PHE A 529 -1.82 0.80 -9.30
N PHE A 530 -2.50 0.25 -10.30
CA PHE A 530 -3.82 -0.36 -10.17
C PHE A 530 -3.66 -1.87 -10.35
N VAL A 531 -3.87 -2.62 -9.27
CA VAL A 531 -3.97 -4.09 -9.34
C VAL A 531 -5.43 -4.46 -9.41
N ARG A 532 -5.79 -5.30 -10.38
CA ARG A 532 -7.16 -5.77 -10.55
C ARG A 532 -7.17 -7.27 -10.78
N THR A 533 -8.05 -8.00 -10.09
CA THR A 533 -8.18 -9.45 -10.26
C THR A 533 -9.62 -9.91 -10.22
N ILE A 534 -9.86 -11.05 -10.87
CA ILE A 534 -11.15 -11.72 -10.92
C ILE A 534 -10.98 -13.07 -10.24
N ILE A 535 -11.86 -13.34 -9.29
CA ILE A 535 -11.85 -14.54 -8.47
C ILE A 535 -13.03 -15.39 -8.91
N ARG A 536 -12.74 -16.64 -9.28
CA ARG A 536 -13.71 -17.59 -9.81
C ARG A 536 -13.62 -18.86 -8.99
N HIS A 537 -14.76 -19.38 -8.56
CA HIS A 537 -14.95 -20.61 -7.80
C HIS A 537 -16.39 -21.08 -8.05
N SER A 538 -16.68 -22.34 -7.73
CA SER A 538 -18.06 -22.85 -7.69
C SER A 538 -18.92 -22.10 -6.67
N ASP A 539 -20.23 -22.00 -6.88
CA ASP A 539 -21.12 -21.30 -5.95
C ASP A 539 -21.16 -22.00 -4.58
N LEU A 540 -21.08 -21.21 -3.51
CA LEU A 540 -21.02 -21.69 -2.13
C LEU A 540 -22.38 -21.48 -1.45
N ILE A 541 -23.00 -22.59 -1.05
CA ILE A 541 -24.37 -22.59 -0.51
C ILE A 541 -24.38 -22.48 1.02
N THR A 542 -23.39 -23.07 1.70
CA THR A 542 -23.30 -23.04 3.17
C THR A 542 -22.60 -21.77 3.66
N LYS A 543 -22.95 -21.33 4.87
CA LYS A 543 -22.37 -20.12 5.47
C LYS A 543 -20.91 -20.35 5.85
N GLU A 544 -20.60 -21.54 6.36
CA GLU A 544 -19.28 -21.94 6.85
C GLU A 544 -18.28 -22.02 5.69
N ALA A 545 -18.65 -22.69 4.58
CA ALA A 545 -17.79 -22.77 3.41
C ALA A 545 -17.61 -21.40 2.72
N SER A 546 -18.66 -20.57 2.70
CA SER A 546 -18.58 -19.19 2.19
C SER A 546 -17.60 -18.33 3.01
N TYR A 547 -17.59 -18.52 4.33
CA TYR A 547 -16.71 -17.81 5.26
C TYR A 547 -15.25 -18.22 5.10
N GLU A 548 -14.98 -19.52 5.16
CA GLU A 548 -13.64 -20.07 5.02
C GLU A 548 -13.04 -19.72 3.65
N PHE A 549 -13.84 -19.82 2.59
CA PHE A 549 -13.44 -19.42 1.24
C PHE A 549 -13.04 -17.94 1.18
N LEU A 550 -13.92 -17.01 1.60
CA LEU A 550 -13.61 -15.58 1.51
C LEU A 550 -12.38 -15.20 2.33
N GLN A 551 -12.19 -15.81 3.49
CA GLN A 551 -11.03 -15.55 4.35
C GLN A 551 -9.75 -16.07 3.70
N ASN A 552 -9.68 -17.35 3.36
CA ASN A 552 -8.46 -17.98 2.85
C ASN A 552 -8.10 -17.48 1.45
N GLU A 553 -9.09 -17.38 0.56
CA GLU A 553 -8.86 -16.93 -0.82
C GLU A 553 -8.65 -15.42 -0.89
N GLY A 554 -9.35 -14.64 -0.06
CA GLY A 554 -9.11 -13.21 0.07
C GLY A 554 -7.70 -12.91 0.55
N GLU A 555 -7.24 -13.61 1.59
CA GLU A 555 -5.88 -13.48 2.13
C GLU A 555 -4.82 -13.91 1.11
N ARG A 556 -5.00 -15.07 0.47
CA ARG A 556 -4.09 -15.57 -0.58
C ARG A 556 -3.95 -14.57 -1.73
N LEU A 557 -5.05 -14.01 -2.21
CA LEU A 557 -5.04 -13.10 -3.37
C LEU A 557 -4.56 -11.70 -3.01
N LEU A 558 -4.82 -11.23 -1.79
CA LEU A 558 -4.22 -9.99 -1.30
C LEU A 558 -2.69 -10.12 -1.25
N LEU A 559 -2.18 -11.25 -0.73
CA LEU A 559 -0.74 -11.52 -0.73
C LEU A 559 -0.15 -11.60 -2.13
N GLU A 560 -0.81 -12.29 -3.06
CA GLU A 560 -0.40 -12.33 -4.48
C GLU A 560 -0.41 -10.93 -5.13
N ALA A 561 -1.43 -10.12 -4.87
CA ALA A 561 -1.50 -8.74 -5.36
C ALA A 561 -0.35 -7.87 -4.80
N MET A 562 -0.03 -8.04 -3.51
CA MET A 562 1.10 -7.36 -2.86
C MET A 562 2.45 -7.84 -3.42
N ASP A 563 2.58 -9.13 -3.70
CA ASP A 563 3.77 -9.71 -4.32
C ASP A 563 4.02 -9.14 -5.72
N GLU A 564 2.97 -9.06 -6.56
CA GLU A 564 3.04 -8.47 -7.90
C GLU A 564 3.28 -6.95 -7.85
N LEU A 565 2.71 -6.24 -6.87
CA LEU A 565 3.04 -4.83 -6.62
C LEU A 565 4.51 -4.65 -6.28
N GLU A 566 5.06 -5.49 -5.41
CA GLU A 566 6.49 -5.43 -5.09
C GLU A 566 7.37 -5.62 -6.33
N VAL A 567 6.92 -6.44 -7.29
CA VAL A 567 7.60 -6.57 -8.60
C VAL A 567 7.46 -5.29 -9.41
N ALA A 568 6.27 -4.69 -9.43
CA ALA A 568 6.00 -3.42 -10.10
C ALA A 568 6.94 -2.29 -9.64
N PHE A 569 7.39 -2.31 -8.38
CA PHE A 569 8.31 -1.32 -7.83
C PHE A 569 9.71 -1.32 -8.48
N THR A 570 10.02 -2.29 -9.34
CA THR A 570 11.22 -2.26 -10.20
C THR A 570 11.11 -1.33 -11.40
N HIS A 571 9.90 -0.90 -11.74
CA HIS A 571 9.66 0.01 -12.84
C HIS A 571 10.32 1.38 -12.59
N SER A 572 10.85 2.01 -13.64
CA SER A 572 11.59 3.29 -13.53
C SER A 572 10.77 4.43 -12.91
N LEU A 573 9.45 4.39 -13.11
CA LEU A 573 8.50 5.37 -12.56
C LEU A 573 7.90 4.99 -11.19
N ALA A 574 8.21 3.81 -10.66
CA ALA A 574 7.70 3.36 -9.36
C ALA A 574 7.97 4.32 -8.19
N PRO A 575 9.14 4.99 -8.08
CA PRO A 575 9.39 5.93 -6.99
C PRO A 575 8.42 7.12 -6.98
N LYS A 576 7.84 7.46 -8.14
CA LYS A 576 6.83 8.52 -8.29
C LYS A 576 5.41 8.05 -8.00
N THR A 577 5.19 6.74 -7.87
CA THR A 577 3.84 6.22 -7.61
C THR A 577 3.38 6.52 -6.19
N ASP A 578 2.11 6.82 -6.07
CA ASP A 578 1.43 7.13 -4.83
C ASP A 578 -0.03 6.65 -4.93
N CYS A 579 -0.71 6.49 -3.81
CA CYS A 579 -2.14 6.16 -3.78
C CYS A 579 -2.52 4.90 -4.57
N ASN A 580 -1.68 3.86 -4.49
CA ASN A 580 -1.90 2.60 -5.21
C ASN A 580 -3.24 1.97 -4.81
N HIS A 581 -3.86 1.27 -5.77
CA HIS A 581 -5.22 0.75 -5.64
C HIS A 581 -5.27 -0.75 -5.92
N ILE A 582 -6.00 -1.48 -5.09
CA ILE A 582 -6.26 -2.91 -5.26
C ILE A 582 -7.76 -3.14 -5.47
N PHE A 583 -8.13 -3.83 -6.54
CA PHE A 583 -9.51 -4.23 -6.83
C PHE A 583 -9.64 -5.75 -6.91
N LEU A 584 -10.44 -6.33 -6.02
CA LEU A 584 -10.73 -7.76 -5.97
C LEU A 584 -12.20 -8.00 -6.33
N ASN A 585 -12.47 -8.71 -7.43
CA ASN A 585 -13.83 -9.04 -7.85
C ASN A 585 -14.15 -10.53 -7.62
N PHE A 586 -14.93 -10.82 -6.58
CA PHE A 586 -15.47 -12.14 -6.29
C PHE A 586 -16.73 -12.40 -7.12
N VAL A 587 -16.59 -13.24 -8.13
CA VAL A 587 -17.70 -13.69 -8.99
C VAL A 587 -18.62 -14.75 -8.33
N PRO A 588 -18.13 -15.68 -7.48
CA PRO A 588 -18.98 -16.69 -6.84
C PRO A 588 -20.06 -16.08 -5.97
N LYS A 589 -21.24 -16.71 -5.95
CA LYS A 589 -22.34 -16.30 -5.08
C LYS A 589 -22.18 -16.93 -3.69
N VAL A 590 -21.87 -16.10 -2.70
CA VAL A 590 -21.60 -16.52 -1.30
C VAL A 590 -22.81 -16.29 -0.41
N THR A 591 -22.96 -17.11 0.63
CA THR A 591 -24.06 -17.01 1.61
C THR A 591 -23.55 -16.48 2.94
N MET A 592 -23.74 -15.20 3.26
CA MET A 592 -23.25 -14.57 4.50
C MET A 592 -23.96 -13.25 4.84
N ASP A 593 -23.74 -12.75 6.05
CA ASP A 593 -24.05 -11.38 6.46
C ASP A 593 -22.93 -10.42 5.99
N PRO A 594 -23.25 -9.34 5.25
CA PRO A 594 -22.27 -8.36 4.79
C PRO A 594 -21.45 -7.68 5.89
N THR A 595 -21.98 -7.51 7.11
CA THR A 595 -21.27 -6.84 8.22
C THR A 595 -20.07 -7.65 8.72
N LYS A 596 -20.24 -8.97 8.87
CA LYS A 596 -19.16 -9.90 9.28
C LYS A 596 -18.00 -9.92 8.29
N ILE A 597 -18.26 -9.67 7.01
CA ILE A 597 -17.21 -9.59 6.00
C ILE A 597 -16.33 -8.36 6.24
N ALA A 598 -16.93 -7.22 6.58
CA ALA A 598 -16.18 -6.01 6.90
C ALA A 598 -15.25 -6.23 8.11
N GLU A 599 -15.71 -6.91 9.16
CA GLU A 599 -14.89 -7.25 10.34
C GLU A 599 -13.70 -8.15 9.97
N ASN A 600 -13.93 -9.19 9.16
CA ASN A 600 -12.87 -10.08 8.70
C ASN A 600 -11.82 -9.36 7.87
N VAL A 601 -12.25 -8.54 6.92
CA VAL A 601 -11.36 -7.76 6.07
C VAL A 601 -10.58 -6.75 6.91
N ARG A 602 -11.19 -6.13 7.94
CA ARG A 602 -10.50 -5.27 8.89
C ARG A 602 -9.34 -6.01 9.56
N ASN A 603 -9.59 -7.19 10.12
CA ASN A 603 -8.56 -8.01 10.79
C ASN A 603 -7.42 -8.39 9.82
N MET A 604 -7.76 -8.73 8.57
CA MET A 604 -6.79 -9.06 7.53
C MET A 604 -5.93 -7.84 7.16
N VAL A 605 -6.53 -6.66 6.95
CA VAL A 605 -5.81 -5.44 6.59
C VAL A 605 -4.93 -4.95 7.74
N MET A 606 -5.41 -5.02 8.98
CA MET A 606 -4.59 -4.66 10.16
C MET A 606 -3.38 -5.58 10.30
N ARG A 607 -3.53 -6.89 10.03
CA ARG A 607 -2.41 -7.85 10.01
C ARG A 607 -1.33 -7.50 8.97
N TYR A 608 -1.74 -7.02 7.79
CA TYR A 608 -0.83 -6.70 6.67
C TYR A 608 -0.55 -5.20 6.48
N GLY A 609 -1.01 -4.35 7.39
CA GLY A 609 -0.93 -2.88 7.33
C GLY A 609 0.47 -2.35 7.02
N PRO A 610 1.53 -2.77 7.72
CA PRO A 610 2.89 -2.28 7.47
C PRO A 610 3.37 -2.55 6.03
N ARG A 611 2.96 -3.67 5.44
CA ARG A 611 3.35 -4.06 4.09
C ARG A 611 2.53 -3.33 3.03
N LEU A 612 1.23 -3.13 3.26
CA LEU A 612 0.37 -2.28 2.40
C LEU A 612 0.84 -0.82 2.38
N TRP A 613 1.24 -0.29 3.54
CA TRP A 613 1.82 1.03 3.69
C TRP A 613 3.13 1.18 2.90
N LYS A 614 4.04 0.20 3.00
CA LYS A 614 5.27 0.15 2.19
C LYS A 614 4.98 0.18 0.69
N LEU A 615 3.89 -0.48 0.27
CA LEU A 615 3.43 -0.49 -1.12
C LEU A 615 2.60 0.72 -1.50
N ARG A 616 2.45 1.71 -0.61
CA ARG A 616 1.68 2.95 -0.83
C ARG A 616 0.25 2.67 -1.28
N VAL A 617 -0.36 1.58 -0.78
CA VAL A 617 -1.75 1.23 -1.07
C VAL A 617 -2.65 2.10 -0.21
N LEU A 618 -3.35 3.04 -0.83
CA LEU A 618 -4.25 3.99 -0.14
C LEU A 618 -5.68 3.46 -0.09
N GLN A 619 -6.11 2.80 -1.16
CA GLN A 619 -7.48 2.33 -1.32
C GLN A 619 -7.50 0.89 -1.81
N ALA A 620 -8.45 0.12 -1.28
CA ALA A 620 -8.78 -1.20 -1.80
C ALA A 620 -10.29 -1.33 -1.96
N GLU A 621 -10.72 -2.03 -3.00
CA GLU A 621 -12.12 -2.31 -3.27
C GLU A 621 -12.34 -3.80 -3.43
N ILE A 622 -13.35 -4.32 -2.75
CA ILE A 622 -13.78 -5.71 -2.84
C ILE A 622 -15.23 -5.74 -3.32
N ARG A 623 -15.46 -6.35 -4.48
CA ARG A 623 -16.81 -6.60 -5.02
C ARG A 623 -17.17 -8.06 -4.82
N MET A 624 -18.38 -8.32 -4.32
CA MET A 624 -18.84 -9.67 -4.00
C MET A 624 -20.34 -9.81 -4.23
N ILE A 625 -20.81 -11.01 -4.54
CA ILE A 625 -22.25 -11.29 -4.72
C ILE A 625 -22.74 -12.11 -3.53
N ILE A 626 -23.55 -11.49 -2.67
CA ILE A 626 -23.99 -12.06 -1.40
C ILE A 626 -25.47 -12.44 -1.47
N ARG A 627 -25.82 -13.58 -0.88
CA ARG A 627 -27.18 -13.94 -0.50
C ARG A 627 -27.25 -14.06 1.04
N SER A 628 -28.29 -13.52 1.67
CA SER A 628 -28.44 -13.51 3.14
C SER A 628 -28.84 -14.90 3.68
N THR A 629 -29.73 -15.58 2.96
CA THR A 629 -30.14 -16.96 3.20
C THR A 629 -29.96 -17.79 1.92
N PRO A 630 -29.85 -19.14 2.00
CA PRO A 630 -29.67 -20.00 0.84
C PRO A 630 -30.73 -19.82 -0.26
N THR A 631 -31.95 -19.40 0.12
CA THR A 631 -33.10 -19.18 -0.75
C THR A 631 -33.30 -17.72 -1.18
N SER A 632 -32.55 -16.77 -0.60
CA SER A 632 -32.69 -15.34 -0.91
C SER A 632 -32.08 -14.95 -2.26
N LYS A 633 -32.59 -13.86 -2.85
CA LYS A 633 -32.04 -13.27 -4.06
C LYS A 633 -30.60 -12.80 -3.82
N CYS A 634 -29.71 -13.11 -4.76
CA CYS A 634 -28.32 -12.67 -4.71
C CYS A 634 -28.23 -11.19 -5.07
N THR A 635 -27.49 -10.43 -4.27
CA THR A 635 -27.28 -8.99 -4.46
C THR A 635 -25.79 -8.66 -4.44
N PRO A 636 -25.29 -7.75 -5.31
CA PRO A 636 -23.89 -7.34 -5.29
C PRO A 636 -23.64 -6.33 -4.15
N PHE A 637 -22.57 -6.58 -3.42
CA PHE A 637 -22.04 -5.68 -2.40
C PHE A 637 -20.62 -5.25 -2.77
N ARG A 638 -20.28 -4.03 -2.36
CA ARG A 638 -18.96 -3.44 -2.53
C ARG A 638 -18.44 -2.91 -1.20
N LEU A 639 -17.26 -3.37 -0.83
CA LEU A 639 -16.53 -2.86 0.33
C LEU A 639 -15.40 -1.97 -0.17
N LEU A 640 -15.45 -0.68 0.17
CA LEU A 640 -14.37 0.26 -0.05
C LEU A 640 -13.57 0.41 1.24
N LEU A 641 -12.26 0.26 1.14
CA LEU A 641 -11.30 0.50 2.19
C LEU A 641 -10.45 1.71 1.79
N ALA A 642 -10.32 2.69 2.67
CA ALA A 642 -9.50 3.88 2.45
C ALA A 642 -8.66 4.17 3.70
N ASN A 643 -7.37 4.42 3.52
CA ASN A 643 -6.46 4.83 4.59
C ASN A 643 -5.82 6.18 4.22
N GLU A 644 -6.61 7.26 4.23
CA GLU A 644 -6.16 8.57 3.76
C GLU A 644 -5.09 9.21 4.65
N SER A 645 -5.28 9.13 5.97
CA SER A 645 -4.36 9.69 6.96
C SER A 645 -3.12 8.82 7.20
N GLY A 646 -3.21 7.53 6.85
CA GLY A 646 -2.15 6.54 7.07
C GLY A 646 -2.28 5.75 8.37
N TYR A 647 -3.07 6.24 9.31
CA TYR A 647 -3.23 5.67 10.65
C TYR A 647 -4.63 5.10 10.91
N TYR A 648 -5.61 5.48 10.10
CA TYR A 648 -7.00 5.05 10.28
C TYR A 648 -7.56 4.43 9.00
N LEU A 649 -8.17 3.25 9.15
CA LEU A 649 -8.80 2.52 8.05
C LEU A 649 -10.30 2.80 8.02
N ASP A 650 -10.72 3.66 7.10
CA ASP A 650 -12.12 3.86 6.76
C ASP A 650 -12.64 2.68 5.94
N MET A 651 -13.77 2.13 6.36
CA MET A 651 -14.43 1.01 5.69
C MET A 651 -15.88 1.38 5.40
N HIS A 652 -16.22 1.45 4.12
CA HIS A 652 -17.57 1.77 3.67
C HIS A 652 -18.16 0.62 2.88
N LEU A 653 -19.32 0.13 3.32
CA LEU A 653 -20.04 -0.95 2.68
C LEU A 653 -21.21 -0.40 1.87
N TYR A 654 -21.25 -0.76 0.59
CA TYR A 654 -22.29 -0.33 -0.35
C TYR A 654 -23.01 -1.54 -0.96
N LYS A 655 -24.29 -1.33 -1.26
CA LYS A 655 -25.12 -2.23 -2.05
C LYS A 655 -25.31 -1.64 -3.44
N GLU A 656 -25.13 -2.45 -4.48
CA GLU A 656 -25.38 -2.03 -5.86
C GLU A 656 -26.90 -2.15 -6.15
N VAL A 657 -27.58 -1.02 -6.38
CA VAL A 657 -29.04 -0.97 -6.59
C VAL A 657 -29.37 -0.23 -7.89
N LEU A 658 -30.41 -0.70 -8.58
CA LEU A 658 -30.93 -0.02 -9.76
C LEU A 658 -31.72 1.22 -9.32
N ASP A 659 -31.32 2.40 -9.80
CA ASP A 659 -32.09 3.61 -9.59
C ASP A 659 -33.37 3.57 -10.44
N PRO A 660 -34.56 3.61 -9.83
CA PRO A 660 -35.84 3.54 -10.56
C PRO A 660 -36.06 4.73 -11.50
N VAL A 661 -35.39 5.87 -11.29
CA VAL A 661 -35.57 7.08 -12.12
C VAL A 661 -34.61 7.09 -13.31
N SER A 662 -33.31 6.93 -13.08
CA SER A 662 -32.31 6.98 -14.15
C SER A 662 -32.10 5.64 -14.89
N GLY A 663 -32.59 4.53 -14.32
CA GLY A 663 -32.29 3.19 -14.83
C GLY A 663 -30.82 2.77 -14.70
N ALA A 664 -29.99 3.59 -14.03
CA ALA A 664 -28.57 3.31 -13.82
C ALA A 664 -28.35 2.61 -12.47
N MET A 665 -27.34 1.74 -12.41
CA MET A 665 -26.92 1.13 -11.15
C MET A 665 -26.14 2.16 -10.31
N LYS A 666 -26.54 2.35 -9.05
CA LYS A 666 -25.93 3.25 -8.08
C LYS A 666 -25.47 2.54 -6.80
N PHE A 667 -24.60 3.20 -6.04
CA PHE A 667 -24.16 2.76 -4.72
C PHE A 667 -25.08 3.28 -3.62
N GLU A 668 -25.73 2.37 -2.91
CA GLU A 668 -26.51 2.68 -1.71
C GLU A 668 -25.70 2.29 -0.47
N ALA A 669 -25.49 3.20 0.48
CA ALA A 669 -24.75 2.90 1.70
C ALA A 669 -25.54 1.91 2.56
N TRP A 670 -24.86 0.89 3.11
CA TRP A 670 -25.52 -0.09 3.95
C TRP A 670 -25.79 0.47 5.35
N ALA A 671 -27.03 0.35 5.84
CA ALA A 671 -27.50 0.98 7.08
C ALA A 671 -26.72 0.58 8.36
N GLY A 672 -25.88 -0.46 8.31
CA GLY A 672 -25.05 -0.91 9.44
C GLY A 672 -23.74 -0.14 9.67
N THR A 673 -23.32 0.78 8.79
CA THR A 673 -21.99 1.46 8.89
C THR A 673 -22.04 2.92 9.37
N GLY A 674 -23.14 3.38 9.95
CA GLY A 674 -23.27 4.76 10.48
C GLY A 674 -23.40 5.82 9.39
N LYS A 675 -22.30 6.46 8.97
CA LYS A 675 -22.28 7.58 8.00
C LYS A 675 -22.28 7.09 6.53
N PRO A 676 -22.99 7.78 5.62
CA PRO A 676 -22.86 7.51 4.18
C PRO A 676 -21.44 7.82 3.71
N GLY A 677 -20.77 6.84 3.10
CA GLY A 677 -19.41 7.00 2.60
C GLY A 677 -19.34 7.77 1.28
N PRO A 678 -18.12 8.04 0.76
CA PRO A 678 -17.88 8.95 -0.37
C PRO A 678 -18.50 8.50 -1.71
N LEU A 679 -18.85 7.22 -1.86
CA LEU A 679 -19.46 6.71 -3.09
C LEU A 679 -20.99 6.70 -3.04
N HIS A 680 -21.62 7.11 -1.94
CA HIS A 680 -23.07 7.06 -1.80
C HIS A 680 -23.80 7.86 -2.91
N ASP A 681 -24.85 7.27 -3.48
CA ASP A 681 -25.65 7.80 -4.59
C ASP A 681 -24.89 8.09 -5.90
N LEU A 682 -23.62 7.70 -5.99
CA LEU A 682 -22.87 7.75 -7.25
C LEU A 682 -23.15 6.50 -8.09
N THR A 683 -23.02 6.64 -9.41
CA THR A 683 -23.16 5.51 -10.33
C THR A 683 -21.98 4.55 -10.25
N ILE A 684 -22.19 3.26 -10.49
CA ILE A 684 -21.12 2.25 -10.43
C ILE A 684 -20.00 2.48 -11.47
N SER A 685 -20.28 3.27 -12.51
CA SER A 685 -19.33 3.62 -13.57
C SER A 685 -18.51 4.89 -13.27
N THR A 686 -18.70 5.49 -12.08
CA THR A 686 -17.97 6.68 -11.64
C THR A 686 -16.46 6.44 -11.67
N PRO A 687 -15.68 7.28 -12.36
CA PRO A 687 -14.26 7.11 -12.52
C PRO A 687 -13.49 7.50 -11.25
N TYR A 688 -12.31 6.92 -11.05
CA TYR A 688 -11.42 7.37 -9.99
C TYR A 688 -10.92 8.79 -10.25
N MET A 689 -10.99 9.61 -9.21
CA MET A 689 -10.52 10.98 -9.25
C MET A 689 -8.99 11.02 -9.17
N THR A 690 -8.40 11.93 -9.95
CA THR A 690 -6.97 12.22 -9.90
C THR A 690 -6.58 12.81 -8.54
N LYS A 691 -5.29 12.79 -8.23
CA LYS A 691 -4.76 13.25 -6.94
C LYS A 691 -5.24 14.66 -6.63
N ASP A 692 -5.89 14.81 -5.47
CA ASP A 692 -6.31 16.11 -4.97
C ASP A 692 -5.12 16.89 -4.40
N TYR A 693 -5.25 18.21 -4.32
CA TYR A 693 -4.26 19.13 -3.77
C TYR A 693 -3.81 18.71 -2.35
N LEU A 694 -4.75 18.30 -1.51
CA LEU A 694 -4.47 17.81 -0.15
C LEU A 694 -3.60 16.55 -0.15
N GLN A 695 -3.88 15.60 -1.03
CA GLN A 695 -3.12 14.36 -1.09
C GLN A 695 -1.67 14.62 -1.56
N LEU A 696 -1.44 15.65 -2.38
CA LEU A 696 -0.07 16.07 -2.72
C LEU A 696 0.68 16.55 -1.48
N LYS A 697 0.06 17.36 -0.62
CA LYS A 697 0.65 17.81 0.64
C LYS A 697 0.89 16.64 1.61
N ARG A 698 -0.07 15.72 1.75
CA ARG A 698 0.10 14.47 2.53
C ARG A 698 1.32 13.67 2.10
N PHE A 699 1.47 13.46 0.81
CA PHE A 699 2.64 12.77 0.25
C PHE A 699 3.95 13.51 0.57
N GLN A 700 3.98 14.84 0.46
CA GLN A 700 5.17 15.63 0.80
C GLN A 700 5.53 15.47 2.29
N ALA A 701 4.56 15.52 3.20
CA ALA A 701 4.77 15.28 4.63
C ALA A 701 5.28 13.86 4.91
N GLN A 702 4.60 12.84 4.36
CA GLN A 702 4.97 11.43 4.51
C GLN A 702 6.36 11.12 3.95
N SER A 703 6.74 11.74 2.83
CA SER A 703 8.09 11.61 2.26
C SER A 703 9.19 12.20 3.15
N ASN A 704 8.84 13.16 4.02
CA ASN A 704 9.72 13.67 5.08
C ASN A 704 9.62 12.86 6.39
N GLY A 705 8.76 11.85 6.45
CA GLY A 705 8.58 10.99 7.61
C GLY A 705 7.72 11.59 8.73
N THR A 706 6.71 12.40 8.40
CA THR A 706 5.73 12.98 9.35
C THR A 706 4.32 12.90 8.79
N THR A 707 3.34 13.00 9.68
CA THR A 707 1.94 13.25 9.34
C THR A 707 1.75 14.66 8.79
N TYR A 708 0.79 14.84 7.87
CA TYR A 708 0.41 16.17 7.38
C TYR A 708 -0.33 16.96 8.45
N ILE A 709 -0.06 18.26 8.52
CA ILE A 709 -0.45 19.09 9.66
C ILE A 709 -1.97 19.11 9.93
N TYR A 710 -2.80 19.04 8.88
CA TYR A 710 -4.27 19.00 9.02
C TYR A 710 -4.85 17.62 9.33
N ASP A 711 -4.04 16.55 9.32
CA ASP A 711 -4.49 15.21 9.71
C ASP A 711 -4.25 14.97 11.22
N PHE A 712 -3.52 15.84 11.93
CA PHE A 712 -3.33 15.74 13.38
C PHE A 712 -4.62 15.89 14.20
N PRO A 713 -5.56 16.82 13.90
CA PRO A 713 -6.85 16.85 14.59
C PRO A 713 -7.56 15.48 14.56
N ASP A 714 -7.64 14.83 13.39
CA ASP A 714 -8.25 13.50 13.27
C ASP A 714 -7.47 12.44 14.10
N MET A 715 -6.15 12.57 14.19
CA MET A 715 -5.31 11.72 15.05
C MET A 715 -5.59 11.92 16.54
N PHE A 716 -5.79 13.16 17.00
CA PHE A 716 -6.24 13.46 18.37
C PHE A 716 -7.61 12.85 18.64
N GLN A 717 -8.53 12.95 17.69
CA GLN A 717 -9.86 12.34 17.81
C GLN A 717 -9.76 10.81 17.93
N ALA A 718 -8.97 10.15 17.06
CA ALA A 718 -8.79 8.71 17.09
C ALA A 718 -8.14 8.22 18.39
N ALA A 719 -7.08 8.89 18.84
CA ALA A 719 -6.41 8.58 20.09
C ALA A 719 -7.34 8.78 21.31
N LEU A 720 -8.22 9.77 21.25
CA LEU A 720 -9.22 10.02 22.30
C LEU A 720 -10.33 8.97 22.33
N VAL A 721 -10.82 8.50 21.18
CA VAL A 721 -11.75 7.36 21.11
C VAL A 721 -11.12 6.13 21.76
N LYS A 722 -9.87 5.80 21.40
CA LYS A 722 -9.14 4.69 22.02
C LYS A 722 -8.99 4.88 23.54
N HIS A 723 -8.72 6.11 23.99
CA HIS A 723 -8.61 6.41 25.41
C HIS A 723 -9.93 6.17 26.17
N TRP A 724 -11.07 6.49 25.54
CA TRP A 724 -12.39 6.15 26.08
C TRP A 724 -12.65 4.64 26.07
N GLU A 725 -12.31 3.93 24.99
CA GLU A 725 -12.46 2.47 24.92
C GLU A 725 -11.71 1.78 26.07
N GLU A 726 -10.43 2.14 26.30
CA GLU A 726 -9.62 1.64 27.43
C GLU A 726 -10.25 1.97 28.79
N TYR A 727 -10.88 3.15 28.93
CA TYR A 727 -11.55 3.56 30.16
C TYR A 727 -12.85 2.79 30.42
N LEU A 728 -13.62 2.52 29.35
CA LEU A 728 -14.91 1.83 29.40
C LEU A 728 -14.77 0.31 29.60
N GLU A 729 -13.67 -0.30 29.15
CA GLU A 729 -13.37 -1.72 29.40
C GLU A 729 -13.45 -2.06 30.89
N CYS A 730 -13.05 -1.13 31.74
CA CYS A 730 -13.08 -1.32 33.19
C CYS A 730 -14.31 -0.69 33.87
N ARG A 731 -15.13 0.09 33.16
CA ARG A 731 -16.29 0.84 33.67
C ARG A 731 -17.46 0.80 32.67
N PRO A 732 -18.16 -0.34 32.57
CA PRO A 732 -19.23 -0.54 31.58
C PRO A 732 -20.48 0.33 31.82
N GLU A 733 -20.62 0.92 33.02
CA GLU A 733 -21.70 1.84 33.38
C GLU A 733 -21.57 3.25 32.77
N CYS A 734 -20.40 3.62 32.27
CA CYS A 734 -20.16 4.91 31.62
C CYS A 734 -20.47 4.84 30.12
N GLU A 735 -20.84 5.98 29.52
CA GLU A 735 -21.03 6.09 28.07
C GLU A 735 -20.03 7.07 27.47
N MET A 736 -19.47 6.71 26.31
CA MET A 736 -18.63 7.61 25.53
C MET A 736 -19.49 8.73 24.93
N PRO A 737 -19.05 10.01 24.99
CA PRO A 737 -19.76 11.11 24.34
C PRO A 737 -19.91 10.88 22.83
N ALA A 738 -21.09 11.21 22.28
CA ALA A 738 -21.36 11.10 20.83
C ALA A 738 -20.39 11.95 19.98
N GLN A 739 -19.89 13.06 20.54
CA GLN A 739 -18.83 13.87 19.98
C GLN A 739 -17.69 13.97 20.98
N VAL A 740 -16.58 13.27 20.71
CA VAL A 740 -15.41 13.25 21.58
C VAL A 740 -14.52 14.49 21.46
N MET A 741 -14.63 15.26 20.37
CA MET A 741 -13.80 16.44 20.14
C MET A 741 -14.49 17.51 19.30
N GLN A 742 -14.19 18.77 19.61
CA GLN A 742 -14.42 19.94 18.75
C GLN A 742 -13.08 20.60 18.41
N CYS A 743 -12.92 21.05 17.16
CA CYS A 743 -11.69 21.67 16.68
C CYS A 743 -12.03 22.93 15.89
N MET A 744 -11.42 24.06 16.27
CA MET A 744 -11.55 25.34 15.61
C MET A 744 -10.15 25.88 15.28
N GLU A 745 -9.95 26.28 14.03
CA GLU A 745 -8.66 26.79 13.61
C GLU A 745 -8.46 28.25 14.03
N LEU A 746 -7.24 28.58 14.45
CA LEU A 746 -6.83 29.89 14.92
C LEU A 746 -6.00 30.57 13.84
N VAL A 747 -6.52 31.67 13.29
CA VAL A 747 -5.90 32.41 12.19
C VAL A 747 -5.71 33.87 12.58
N LEU A 748 -4.66 34.52 12.08
CA LEU A 748 -4.48 35.96 12.26
C LEU A 748 -5.59 36.71 11.52
N ASP A 749 -6.15 37.73 12.15
CA ASP A 749 -7.16 38.58 11.53
C ASP A 749 -6.53 39.34 10.34
N PRO A 750 -7.05 39.16 9.10
CA PRO A 750 -6.50 39.83 7.92
C PRO A 750 -6.55 41.36 8.01
N THR A 751 -7.48 41.91 8.80
CA THR A 751 -7.65 43.36 8.99
C THR A 751 -6.80 43.89 10.14
N ASN A 752 -6.47 43.04 11.12
CA ASN A 752 -5.65 43.39 12.26
C ASN A 752 -4.74 42.22 12.68
N PRO A 753 -3.52 42.14 12.14
CA PRO A 753 -2.58 41.05 12.42
C PRO A 753 -2.18 40.90 13.91
N SER A 754 -2.53 41.86 14.77
CA SER A 754 -2.31 41.75 16.22
C SER A 754 -3.33 40.85 16.93
N ARG A 755 -4.42 40.47 16.25
CA ARG A 755 -5.52 39.67 16.79
C ARG A 755 -5.62 38.31 16.10
N MET A 756 -6.00 37.29 16.86
CA MET A 756 -6.28 35.94 16.38
C MET A 756 -7.79 35.65 16.46
N ILE A 757 -8.34 35.00 15.44
CA ILE A 757 -9.76 34.65 15.31
C ILE A 757 -9.96 33.16 15.09
N GLU A 758 -11.10 32.63 15.53
CA GLU A 758 -11.52 31.25 15.27
C GLU A 758 -12.23 31.18 13.91
N MET A 759 -11.77 30.32 13.02
CA MET A 759 -12.30 30.16 11.67
C MET A 759 -12.40 28.67 11.32
N LYS A 760 -13.44 28.30 10.56
CA LYS A 760 -13.58 26.96 9.98
C LYS A 760 -13.28 27.07 8.48
N ARG A 761 -12.00 26.95 8.11
CA ARG A 761 -11.54 26.95 6.71
C ARG A 761 -11.44 25.53 6.15
N VAL A 762 -11.32 25.44 4.82
CA VAL A 762 -11.02 24.17 4.16
C VAL A 762 -9.58 23.78 4.48
N HIS A 763 -9.33 22.49 4.71
CA HIS A 763 -8.00 22.01 5.02
C HIS A 763 -7.01 22.39 3.91
N GLY A 764 -5.78 22.73 4.31
CA GLY A 764 -4.70 23.04 3.39
C GLY A 764 -4.71 24.44 2.76
N GLU A 765 -5.67 25.30 3.10
CA GLU A 765 -5.71 26.72 2.71
C GLU A 765 -4.92 27.64 3.66
N ASN A 766 -3.88 27.12 4.31
CA ASN A 766 -2.98 27.93 5.13
C ASN A 766 -2.15 28.90 4.28
N ASP A 767 -2.09 30.14 4.74
CA ASP A 767 -1.39 31.28 4.13
C ASP A 767 0.08 31.39 4.55
N CYS A 768 0.49 30.67 5.60
CA CYS A 768 1.86 30.56 6.07
C CYS A 768 2.21 29.13 6.52
N GLY A 769 3.48 28.87 6.81
CA GLY A 769 3.98 27.57 7.26
C GLY A 769 3.68 27.18 8.72
N MET A 770 2.70 27.83 9.37
CA MET A 770 2.29 27.57 10.75
C MET A 770 0.78 27.49 10.85
N CYS A 771 0.26 26.45 11.51
CA CYS A 771 -1.16 26.28 11.81
C CYS A 771 -1.36 26.20 13.32
N ALA A 772 -2.52 26.65 13.80
CA ALA A 772 -2.88 26.58 15.20
C ALA A 772 -4.37 26.27 15.36
N TRP A 773 -4.75 25.55 16.40
CA TRP A 773 -6.12 25.18 16.70
C TRP A 773 -6.43 25.33 18.18
N ARG A 774 -7.66 25.75 18.48
CA ARG A 774 -8.29 25.48 19.77
C ARG A 774 -9.06 24.18 19.65
N MET A 775 -8.68 23.19 20.46
CA MET A 775 -9.35 21.90 20.51
C MET A 775 -10.03 21.77 21.87
N THR A 776 -11.33 21.45 21.86
CA THR A 776 -12.09 21.07 23.04
C THR A 776 -12.20 19.55 23.04
N LEU A 777 -11.53 18.89 23.99
CA LEU A 777 -11.47 17.45 24.14
C LEU A 777 -12.44 17.02 25.23
N PHE A 778 -13.35 16.10 24.94
CA PHE A 778 -14.22 15.49 25.95
C PHE A 778 -13.55 14.21 26.43
N THR A 779 -12.80 14.30 27.53
CA THR A 779 -11.96 13.21 28.05
C THR A 779 -12.63 12.51 29.24
N PRO A 780 -12.24 11.28 29.61
CA PRO A 780 -12.83 10.60 30.78
C PRO A 780 -12.74 11.40 32.07
N GLU A 781 -11.64 12.13 32.27
CA GLU A 781 -11.43 12.97 33.45
C GLU A 781 -12.14 14.34 33.38
N TYR A 782 -12.51 14.80 32.18
CA TYR A 782 -13.35 15.99 31.97
C TYR A 782 -14.44 15.71 30.92
N PRO A 783 -15.52 14.99 31.28
CA PRO A 783 -16.57 14.63 30.34
C PRO A 783 -17.31 15.84 29.74
N ASP A 784 -17.33 16.97 30.46
CA ASP A 784 -17.89 18.25 30.01
C ASP A 784 -16.98 19.01 29.02
N GLY A 785 -15.74 18.54 28.85
CA GLY A 785 -14.76 19.10 27.92
C GLY A 785 -13.61 19.85 28.61
N ARG A 786 -12.42 19.75 28.01
CA ARG A 786 -11.23 20.55 28.33
C ARG A 786 -10.67 21.20 27.07
N ASP A 787 -10.26 22.46 27.18
CA ASP A 787 -9.64 23.18 26.07
C ASP A 787 -8.12 23.00 26.06
N ILE A 788 -7.54 22.89 24.87
CA ILE A 788 -6.11 22.97 24.62
C ILE A 788 -5.83 23.83 23.37
N VAL A 789 -4.63 24.39 23.30
CA VAL A 789 -4.13 25.05 22.07
C VAL A 789 -3.04 24.21 21.45
N VAL A 790 -3.24 23.79 20.21
CA VAL A 790 -2.27 23.02 19.43
C VAL A 790 -1.68 23.92 18.36
N ILE A 791 -0.35 24.02 18.28
CA ILE A 791 0.38 24.77 17.27
C ILE A 791 1.27 23.78 16.52
N GLY A 792 1.39 23.89 15.20
CA GLY A 792 2.32 23.03 14.47
C GLY A 792 2.76 23.58 13.11
N ASN A 793 3.95 23.17 12.72
CA ASN A 793 4.53 23.58 11.44
C ASN A 793 3.90 22.82 10.27
N ASP A 794 3.64 23.52 9.17
CA ASP A 794 3.38 22.88 7.88
C ASP A 794 4.71 22.66 7.14
N ILE A 795 5.26 21.45 7.24
CA ILE A 795 6.50 21.08 6.55
C ILE A 795 6.38 21.16 5.02
N THR A 796 5.16 21.14 4.47
CA THR A 796 4.92 21.23 3.03
C THR A 796 5.07 22.67 2.52
N HIS A 797 4.97 23.66 3.43
CA HIS A 797 5.16 25.06 3.13
C HIS A 797 6.61 25.47 3.42
N LEU A 798 7.44 25.57 2.37
CA LEU A 798 8.85 25.97 2.47
C LEU A 798 9.65 25.15 3.51
N LEU A 799 9.40 23.84 3.62
CA LEU A 799 10.05 22.94 4.60
C LEU A 799 9.80 23.31 6.07
N GLY A 800 8.69 24.00 6.35
CA GLY A 800 8.29 24.41 7.71
C GLY A 800 9.26 25.41 8.34
N VAL A 801 9.87 26.29 7.55
CA VAL A 801 10.77 27.33 8.07
C VAL A 801 10.00 28.42 8.83
N PHE A 802 10.64 28.96 9.86
CA PHE A 802 10.13 30.09 10.64
C PHE A 802 10.45 31.41 9.93
N GLY A 803 9.42 32.01 9.31
CA GLY A 803 9.44 33.39 8.86
C GLY A 803 8.60 34.29 9.78
N PRO A 804 8.53 35.60 9.48
CA PRO A 804 7.88 36.57 10.37
C PRO A 804 6.40 36.27 10.63
N LYS A 805 5.67 35.80 9.60
CA LYS A 805 4.26 35.44 9.73
C LYS A 805 4.07 34.17 10.55
N GLU A 806 4.90 33.16 10.32
CA GLU A 806 4.88 31.91 11.08
C GLU A 806 5.14 32.17 12.58
N ASP A 807 6.12 33.02 12.88
CA ASP A 807 6.45 33.43 14.25
C ASP A 807 5.32 34.22 14.91
N GLN A 808 4.64 35.10 14.17
CA GLN A 808 3.47 35.84 14.67
C GLN A 808 2.30 34.90 14.99
N VAL A 809 1.99 33.92 14.13
CA VAL A 809 0.96 32.91 14.41
C VAL A 809 1.32 32.13 15.67
N PHE A 810 2.56 31.65 15.79
CA PHE A 810 3.03 30.93 16.96
C PHE A 810 2.88 31.77 18.24
N GLN A 811 3.35 33.02 18.22
CA GLN A 811 3.29 33.91 19.36
C GLN A 811 1.84 34.15 19.79
N LYS A 812 0.96 34.53 18.87
CA LYS A 812 -0.43 34.86 19.20
C LYS A 812 -1.22 33.65 19.69
N ALA A 813 -0.94 32.46 19.18
CA ALA A 813 -1.53 31.23 19.69
C ALA A 813 -1.03 30.91 21.11
N SER A 814 0.27 31.11 21.38
CA SER A 814 0.84 30.93 22.73
C SER A 814 0.28 31.95 23.74
N GLU A 815 0.20 33.22 23.36
CA GLU A 815 -0.42 34.28 24.16
C GLU A 815 -1.90 33.97 24.46
N ARG A 816 -2.63 33.42 23.48
CA ARG A 816 -4.02 32.99 23.64
C ARG A 816 -4.15 31.83 24.64
N ALA A 817 -3.29 30.81 24.53
CA ALA A 817 -3.26 29.68 25.46
C ALA A 817 -3.03 30.15 26.90
N ARG A 818 -2.05 31.04 27.09
CA ARG A 818 -1.75 31.65 28.39
C ARG A 818 -2.90 32.50 28.93
N ALA A 819 -3.51 33.34 28.10
CA ALA A 819 -4.63 34.18 28.50
C ALA A 819 -5.84 33.34 28.95
N MET A 820 -6.02 32.14 28.38
CA MET A 820 -7.03 31.17 28.80
C MET A 820 -6.58 30.27 29.96
N GLY A 821 -5.28 30.25 30.29
CA GLY A 821 -4.70 29.36 31.28
C GLY A 821 -4.69 27.88 30.87
N VAL A 822 -4.87 27.56 29.58
CA VAL A 822 -4.99 26.18 29.08
C VAL A 822 -3.65 25.61 28.59
N PRO A 823 -3.47 24.28 28.55
CA PRO A 823 -2.26 23.66 28.03
C PRO A 823 -1.97 24.03 26.56
N ARG A 824 -0.69 24.23 26.24
CA ARG A 824 -0.18 24.48 24.89
C ARG A 824 0.65 23.30 24.39
N ILE A 825 0.23 22.70 23.27
CA ILE A 825 0.92 21.61 22.58
C ILE A 825 1.59 22.18 21.33
N TYR A 826 2.87 21.89 21.13
CA TYR A 826 3.61 22.23 19.92
C TYR A 826 4.05 20.99 19.14
N LEU A 827 3.63 20.88 17.88
CA LEU A 827 4.01 19.82 16.95
C LEU A 827 5.16 20.30 16.06
N SER A 828 6.37 19.83 16.35
CA SER A 828 7.60 20.33 15.74
C SER A 828 8.02 19.52 14.51
N ALA A 829 7.93 20.16 13.34
CA ALA A 829 8.42 19.66 12.04
C ALA A 829 8.96 20.81 11.18
N ASN A 830 10.19 21.26 11.43
CA ASN A 830 10.71 22.51 10.89
C ASN A 830 12.16 22.42 10.40
N SER A 831 12.59 23.42 9.65
CA SER A 831 13.98 23.54 9.16
C SER A 831 14.68 24.80 9.69
N GLY A 832 14.25 25.29 10.86
CA GLY A 832 14.79 26.50 11.49
C GLY A 832 14.28 27.81 10.88
N ALA A 833 14.99 28.91 11.13
CA ALA A 833 14.63 30.22 10.59
C ALA A 833 14.73 30.23 9.06
N ARG A 834 13.83 30.98 8.41
CA ARG A 834 13.89 31.18 6.96
C ARG A 834 15.21 31.88 6.60
N ILE A 835 15.82 31.44 5.51
CA ILE A 835 17.03 32.04 4.95
C ILE A 835 16.72 32.39 3.51
N GLY A 836 17.13 33.59 3.07
CA GLY A 836 16.97 34.04 1.70
C GLY A 836 18.04 35.04 1.29
N LEU A 837 18.15 35.27 -0.02
CA LEU A 837 18.96 36.34 -0.60
C LEU A 837 18.06 37.19 -1.49
N ALA A 838 18.42 38.46 -1.69
CA ALA A 838 17.70 39.37 -2.58
C ALA A 838 17.95 38.99 -4.05
N GLU A 839 17.10 38.12 -4.62
CA GLU A 839 17.23 37.62 -5.99
C GLU A 839 17.13 38.75 -7.03
N GLU A 840 16.38 39.81 -6.74
CA GLU A 840 16.28 41.02 -7.58
C GLU A 840 17.60 41.77 -7.69
N VAL A 841 18.42 41.78 -6.63
CA VAL A 841 19.76 42.40 -6.66
C VAL A 841 20.76 41.47 -7.33
N LYS A 842 20.65 40.16 -7.04
CA LYS A 842 21.52 39.12 -7.60
C LYS A 842 21.49 39.06 -9.13
N GLY A 843 20.34 39.33 -9.75
CA GLY A 843 20.20 39.40 -11.21
C GLY A 843 20.79 40.67 -11.86
N HIS A 844 21.26 41.64 -11.07
CA HIS A 844 21.63 42.97 -11.58
C HIS A 844 23.00 43.49 -11.16
N PHE A 845 23.58 43.05 -10.03
CA PHE A 845 24.88 43.58 -9.61
C PHE A 845 26.00 43.26 -10.61
N GLN A 846 26.96 44.18 -10.70
CA GLN A 846 28.19 44.09 -11.46
C GLN A 846 29.38 43.97 -10.52
N VAL A 847 30.46 43.38 -11.00
CA VAL A 847 31.70 43.20 -10.24
C VAL A 847 32.76 44.14 -10.80
N CYS A 848 33.35 44.98 -9.94
CA CYS A 848 34.52 45.77 -10.31
C CYS A 848 35.77 44.93 -10.03
N TRP A 849 36.37 44.34 -11.06
CA TRP A 849 37.59 43.53 -10.91
C TRP A 849 38.82 44.39 -10.64
N PHE A 850 39.91 43.77 -10.14
CA PHE A 850 41.22 44.42 -10.20
C PHE A 850 41.74 44.51 -11.65
N ASP A 851 41.41 43.49 -12.45
CA ASP A 851 41.77 43.34 -13.84
C ASP A 851 40.63 42.59 -14.54
N ASP A 852 39.89 43.27 -15.41
CA ASP A 852 38.73 42.69 -16.11
C ASP A 852 39.13 41.53 -17.04
N THR A 853 40.40 41.46 -17.45
CA THR A 853 40.91 40.36 -18.28
C THR A 853 41.33 39.14 -17.46
N ASN A 854 41.51 39.29 -16.15
CA ASN A 854 41.91 38.21 -15.24
C ASN A 854 41.17 38.27 -13.88
N PRO A 855 39.93 37.74 -13.82
CA PRO A 855 39.10 37.74 -12.61
C PRO A 855 39.70 37.00 -11.41
N ASP A 856 40.64 36.07 -11.63
CA ASP A 856 41.29 35.29 -10.56
C ASP A 856 42.17 36.17 -9.64
N LYS A 857 42.54 37.37 -10.09
CA LYS A 857 43.21 38.38 -9.24
C LYS A 857 42.29 38.97 -8.16
N GLY A 858 40.99 38.66 -8.22
CA GLY A 858 39.98 39.15 -7.29
C GLY A 858 39.30 40.43 -7.74
N PHE A 859 38.40 40.93 -6.90
CA PHE A 859 37.58 42.11 -7.17
C PHE A 859 37.74 43.18 -6.08
N LYS A 860 37.44 44.43 -6.45
CA LYS A 860 37.47 45.60 -5.57
C LYS A 860 36.16 45.76 -4.79
N TYR A 861 35.03 45.72 -5.49
CA TYR A 861 33.69 45.89 -4.92
C TYR A 861 32.60 45.44 -5.90
N LEU A 862 31.37 45.32 -5.39
CA LEU A 862 30.16 45.11 -6.19
C LEU A 862 29.44 46.45 -6.41
N TYR A 863 28.89 46.66 -7.60
CA TYR A 863 28.22 47.91 -7.95
C TYR A 863 27.03 47.70 -8.88
N LEU A 864 26.23 48.74 -9.07
CA LEU A 864 25.15 48.81 -10.05
C LEU A 864 25.41 49.95 -11.03
N THR A 865 25.03 49.76 -12.29
CA THR A 865 24.98 50.86 -13.25
C THR A 865 23.80 51.79 -12.93
N PRO A 866 23.79 53.04 -13.42
CA PRO A 866 22.68 53.97 -13.16
C PRO A 866 21.31 53.44 -13.59
N GLU A 867 21.25 52.66 -14.66
CA GLU A 867 20.02 52.04 -15.15
C GLU A 867 19.55 50.89 -14.26
N GLN A 868 20.49 50.07 -13.76
CA GLN A 868 20.18 48.96 -12.87
C GLN A 868 19.77 49.46 -11.49
N TYR A 869 20.47 50.46 -10.95
CA TYR A 869 20.15 51.06 -9.66
C TYR A 869 18.71 51.60 -9.63
N LYS A 870 18.25 52.26 -10.70
CA LYS A 870 16.84 52.71 -10.81
C LYS A 870 15.81 51.59 -10.65
N ARG A 871 16.15 50.33 -10.94
CA ARG A 871 15.23 49.19 -10.82
C ARG A 871 15.18 48.60 -9.41
N VAL A 872 16.26 48.73 -8.64
CA VAL A 872 16.41 48.10 -7.31
C VAL A 872 16.73 49.11 -6.21
N ALA A 873 16.47 50.40 -6.43
CA ALA A 873 16.90 51.49 -5.54
C ALA A 873 16.40 51.29 -4.09
N ASP A 874 15.19 50.75 -3.93
CA ASP A 874 14.58 50.50 -2.61
C ASP A 874 15.18 49.26 -1.91
N SER A 875 15.90 48.40 -2.63
CA SER A 875 16.45 47.13 -2.14
C SER A 875 17.90 47.23 -1.66
N VAL A 876 18.59 48.33 -1.95
CA VAL A 876 20.03 48.48 -1.67
C VAL A 876 20.37 49.86 -1.15
N LYS A 877 21.37 49.93 -0.27
CA LYS A 877 22.08 51.18 0.01
C LYS A 877 23.35 51.21 -0.81
N VAL A 878 23.62 52.37 -1.40
CA VAL A 878 24.71 52.55 -2.35
C VAL A 878 25.47 53.82 -2.08
N GLU A 879 26.75 53.80 -2.45
CA GLU A 879 27.62 54.97 -2.50
C GLU A 879 27.94 55.30 -3.96
N LEU A 880 27.73 56.56 -4.34
CA LEU A 880 28.01 57.03 -5.68
C LEU A 880 29.53 57.21 -5.87
N LEU A 881 30.09 56.48 -6.83
CA LEU A 881 31.48 56.61 -7.25
C LEU A 881 31.53 57.02 -8.73
N VAL A 882 32.41 57.94 -9.06
CA VAL A 882 32.76 58.27 -10.44
C VAL A 882 34.16 57.75 -10.68
N THR A 883 34.33 56.85 -11.66
CA THR A 883 35.65 56.29 -11.98
C THR A 883 36.54 57.32 -12.67
N GLU A 884 37.85 57.07 -12.71
CA GLU A 884 38.82 57.90 -13.45
C GLU A 884 38.47 57.98 -14.95
N ASP A 885 37.77 56.96 -15.48
CA ASP A 885 37.25 56.89 -16.85
C ASP A 885 35.91 57.61 -17.06
N GLY A 886 35.34 58.24 -16.01
CA GLY A 886 34.07 58.97 -16.06
C GLY A 886 32.80 58.11 -15.93
N GLU A 887 32.93 56.81 -15.64
CA GLU A 887 31.78 55.92 -15.44
C GLU A 887 31.18 56.15 -14.04
N THR A 888 29.86 56.39 -14.00
CA THR A 888 29.14 56.51 -12.73
C THR A 888 28.72 55.14 -12.23
N ARG A 889 29.24 54.74 -11.08
CA ARG A 889 29.00 53.44 -10.43
C ARG A 889 28.34 53.63 -9.08
N TYR A 890 27.27 52.89 -8.82
CA TYR A 890 26.62 52.85 -7.51
C TYR A 890 27.16 51.65 -6.74
N ARG A 891 28.21 51.86 -5.93
CA ARG A 891 28.82 50.80 -5.11
C ARG A 891 27.81 50.34 -4.06
N ILE A 892 27.54 49.04 -4.00
CA ILE A 892 26.61 48.47 -3.00
C ILE A 892 27.32 48.46 -1.65
N THR A 893 26.74 49.13 -0.65
CA THR A 893 27.21 49.08 0.75
C THR A 893 26.41 48.09 1.57
N ASP A 894 25.09 48.09 1.39
CA ASP A 894 24.16 47.22 2.12
C ASP A 894 23.08 46.70 1.17
N ILE A 895 22.68 45.45 1.37
CA ILE A 895 21.53 44.83 0.67
C ILE A 895 20.41 44.69 1.70
N ILE A 896 19.29 45.36 1.44
CA ILE A 896 18.09 45.31 2.28
C ILE A 896 17.13 44.25 1.74
N GLY A 897 16.93 44.22 0.41
CA GLY A 897 15.96 43.36 -0.28
C GLY A 897 14.52 43.89 -0.19
N GLN A 898 13.69 43.55 -1.18
CA GLN A 898 12.25 43.90 -1.15
C GLN A 898 11.41 42.89 -0.36
N GLY A 899 11.83 41.63 -0.35
CA GLY A 899 11.12 40.55 0.33
C GLY A 899 11.41 40.53 1.83
N GLU A 900 10.40 40.21 2.63
CA GLU A 900 10.58 39.93 4.06
C GLU A 900 11.10 38.50 4.30
N GLY A 901 11.87 38.34 5.37
CA GLY A 901 12.28 37.04 5.89
C GLY A 901 13.53 36.47 5.23
N LEU A 902 14.47 37.35 4.88
CA LEU A 902 15.79 37.04 4.33
C LEU A 902 16.85 36.87 5.42
N GLY A 903 16.76 37.61 6.54
CA GLY A 903 17.83 37.67 7.53
C GLY A 903 17.42 38.02 8.97
N VAL A 904 17.89 39.16 9.48
CA VAL A 904 17.86 39.53 10.91
C VAL A 904 16.46 39.74 11.47
N GLU A 905 15.49 40.07 10.63
CA GLU A 905 14.08 40.13 10.98
C GLU A 905 13.58 38.77 11.48
N ASN A 906 13.95 37.66 10.84
CA ASN A 906 13.61 36.32 11.32
C ASN A 906 14.25 36.04 12.69
N LEU A 907 15.47 36.50 12.93
CA LEU A 907 16.15 36.32 14.22
C LEU A 907 15.46 37.10 15.35
N LYS A 908 14.96 38.31 15.05
CA LYS A 908 14.17 39.10 15.99
C LYS A 908 12.88 38.37 16.38
N TYR A 909 12.16 37.84 15.39
CA TYR A 909 10.91 37.12 15.62
C TYR A 909 11.15 35.74 16.28
N ALA A 910 12.23 35.05 15.94
CA ALA A 910 12.69 33.84 16.64
C ALA A 910 12.97 34.11 18.13
N GLY A 911 13.63 35.23 18.45
CA GLY A 911 13.87 35.65 19.83
C GLY A 911 12.56 35.97 20.58
N MET A 912 11.59 36.55 19.89
CA MET A 912 10.27 36.86 20.43
C MET A 912 9.49 35.59 20.82
N ILE A 913 9.44 34.58 19.94
CA ILE A 913 8.76 33.31 20.27
C ILE A 913 9.51 32.46 21.31
N ALA A 914 10.84 32.59 21.39
CA ALA A 914 11.63 31.97 22.44
C ALA A 914 11.30 32.58 23.81
N GLY A 915 11.25 33.92 23.89
CA GLY A 915 10.85 34.63 25.11
C GLY A 915 9.43 34.26 25.55
N GLU A 916 8.49 34.26 24.62
CA GLU A 916 7.10 33.86 24.87
C GLU A 916 7.00 32.40 25.33
N SER A 917 7.74 31.47 24.73
CA SER A 917 7.74 30.06 25.16
C SER A 917 8.34 29.86 26.55
N SER A 918 9.38 30.62 26.89
CA SER A 918 9.95 30.62 28.25
C SER A 918 8.94 31.15 29.26
N GLN A 919 8.16 32.16 28.91
CA GLN A 919 7.13 32.69 29.79
C GLN A 919 5.95 31.73 29.91
N ALA A 920 5.52 31.11 28.79
CA ALA A 920 4.46 30.12 28.77
C ALA A 920 4.73 28.94 29.69
N TYR A 921 5.95 28.39 29.69
CA TYR A 921 6.32 27.30 30.61
C TYR A 921 6.13 27.64 32.09
N ASN A 922 6.37 28.91 32.47
CA ASN A 922 6.22 29.35 33.85
C ASN A 922 4.74 29.54 34.25
N GLU A 923 3.82 29.67 33.29
CA GLU A 923 2.43 30.03 33.55
C GLU A 923 1.43 28.92 33.22
N ILE A 924 1.68 28.10 32.21
CA ILE A 924 0.79 27.04 31.72
C ILE A 924 1.58 25.76 31.43
N VAL A 925 0.86 24.64 31.30
CA VAL A 925 1.43 23.39 30.84
C VAL A 925 1.85 23.52 29.38
N THR A 926 3.13 23.28 29.10
CA THR A 926 3.69 23.24 27.74
C THR A 926 4.21 21.85 27.41
N ILE A 927 3.83 21.32 26.23
CA ILE A 927 4.29 20.03 25.71
C ILE A 927 4.76 20.23 24.27
N THR A 928 5.89 19.62 23.89
CA THR A 928 6.34 19.55 22.50
C THR A 928 6.43 18.11 22.03
N MET A 929 5.88 17.82 20.86
CA MET A 929 6.09 16.56 20.15
C MET A 929 6.96 16.79 18.92
N VAL A 930 8.09 16.10 18.83
CA VAL A 930 9.00 16.18 17.69
C VAL A 930 8.70 15.03 16.74
N THR A 931 7.91 15.31 15.71
CA THR A 931 7.42 14.31 14.73
C THR A 931 8.44 14.02 13.61
N CYS A 932 9.23 15.02 13.19
CA CYS A 932 10.22 14.85 12.11
C CYS A 932 11.59 15.43 12.48
N ARG A 933 11.80 16.71 12.24
CA ARG A 933 13.06 17.41 12.54
C ARG A 933 12.76 18.71 13.25
N ALA A 934 13.55 19.01 14.26
CA ALA A 934 13.59 20.31 14.92
C ALA A 934 15.01 20.87 14.69
N ILE A 935 15.09 22.04 14.05
CA ILE A 935 16.38 22.66 13.69
C ILE A 935 16.43 24.09 14.22
N GLY A 936 17.57 24.48 14.80
CA GLY A 936 17.82 25.85 15.25
C GLY A 936 16.79 26.31 16.29
N ILE A 937 15.99 27.33 15.97
CA ILE A 937 14.94 27.84 16.87
C ILE A 937 13.93 26.75 17.25
N GLY A 938 13.57 25.84 16.35
CA GLY A 938 12.66 24.73 16.66
C GLY A 938 13.18 23.83 17.79
N SER A 939 14.50 23.61 17.84
CA SER A 939 15.16 22.85 18.90
C SER A 939 15.13 23.58 20.24
N TYR A 940 15.30 24.90 20.22
CA TYR A 940 15.15 25.72 21.42
C TYR A 940 13.71 25.73 21.92
N LEU A 941 12.71 25.84 21.04
CA LEU A 941 11.30 25.78 21.43
C LEU A 941 10.95 24.44 22.08
N ALA A 942 11.50 23.33 21.58
CA ALA A 942 11.34 22.03 22.22
C ALA A 942 11.91 22.04 23.64
N ARG A 943 13.16 22.53 23.82
CA ARG A 943 13.78 22.61 25.16
C ARG A 943 13.06 23.59 26.09
N LEU A 944 12.64 24.75 25.60
CA LEU A 944 11.94 25.79 26.36
C LEU A 944 10.55 25.35 26.81
N SER A 945 9.90 24.47 26.05
CA SER A 945 8.66 23.82 26.46
C SER A 945 8.85 22.79 27.58
N GLN A 946 10.11 22.41 27.85
CA GLN A 946 10.56 21.39 28.79
C GLN A 946 10.09 19.98 28.47
N ARG A 947 8.78 19.73 28.46
CA ARG A 947 8.19 18.40 28.31
C ARG A 947 8.20 17.98 26.84
N VAL A 948 9.11 17.08 26.47
CA VAL A 948 9.32 16.68 25.07
C VAL A 948 9.02 15.19 24.85
N ILE A 949 8.19 14.91 23.85
CA ILE A 949 7.96 13.58 23.29
C ILE A 949 8.69 13.53 21.96
N GLN A 950 9.61 12.58 21.79
CA GLN A 950 10.40 12.45 20.56
C GLN A 950 10.04 11.16 19.82
N ILE A 951 9.67 11.27 18.54
CA ILE A 951 9.42 10.10 17.70
C ILE A 951 10.75 9.43 17.32
N ASP A 952 10.81 8.09 17.29
CA ASP A 952 12.06 7.31 17.15
C ASP A 952 12.94 7.71 15.95
N ASN A 953 12.34 8.08 14.81
CA ASN A 953 13.05 8.48 13.59
C ASN A 953 13.30 9.99 13.49
N SER A 954 12.94 10.77 14.52
CA SER A 954 13.07 12.22 14.55
C SER A 954 14.38 12.69 15.19
N HIS A 955 14.76 13.95 14.94
CA HIS A 955 15.96 14.54 15.57
C HIS A 955 15.79 16.01 15.95
N ILE A 956 16.40 16.37 17.08
CA ILE A 956 16.49 17.72 17.62
C ILE A 956 17.93 18.20 17.47
N ILE A 957 18.21 19.09 16.53
CA ILE A 957 19.57 19.53 16.21
C ILE A 957 19.70 21.04 16.16
N LEU A 958 20.89 21.57 16.43
CA LEU A 958 21.21 22.98 16.16
C LEU A 958 21.78 23.15 14.75
N THR A 959 22.68 22.24 14.36
CA THR A 959 23.40 22.28 13.08
C THR A 959 23.37 20.89 12.44
N GLY A 960 23.13 20.83 11.12
CA GLY A 960 23.11 19.57 10.38
C GLY A 960 24.49 18.89 10.29
N ALA A 961 24.50 17.56 10.27
CA ALA A 961 25.71 16.74 10.19
C ALA A 961 26.61 17.12 8.99
N GLY A 962 26.01 17.32 7.82
CA GLY A 962 26.76 17.73 6.62
C GLY A 962 27.42 19.11 6.74
N ALA A 963 26.87 20.03 7.54
CA ALA A 963 27.51 21.32 7.79
C ALA A 963 28.69 21.17 8.76
N LEU A 964 28.58 20.32 9.79
CA LEU A 964 29.68 20.00 10.69
C LEU A 964 30.82 19.29 9.98
N ASN A 965 30.53 18.33 9.09
CA ASN A 965 31.56 17.64 8.31
C ASN A 965 32.35 18.61 7.42
N LYS A 966 31.66 19.55 6.76
CA LYS A 966 32.31 20.62 5.98
C LYS A 966 33.17 21.52 6.87
N LEU A 967 32.70 21.87 8.06
CA LEU A 967 33.46 22.69 9.02
C LEU A 967 34.72 21.96 9.51
N LEU A 968 34.62 20.66 9.79
CA LEU A 968 35.73 19.82 10.27
C LEU A 968 36.66 19.36 9.15
N GLY A 969 36.30 19.57 7.88
CA GLY A 969 37.07 19.16 6.70
C GLY A 969 37.09 17.64 6.46
N ARG A 970 36.23 16.87 7.13
CA ARG A 970 36.13 15.40 6.99
C ARG A 970 34.73 14.91 7.36
N GLU A 971 34.35 13.75 6.79
CA GLU A 971 33.08 13.09 7.10
C GLU A 971 33.13 12.40 8.47
N VAL A 972 32.75 13.13 9.52
CA VAL A 972 32.69 12.63 10.89
C VAL A 972 31.34 11.98 11.18
N TYR A 973 30.25 12.67 10.84
CA TYR A 973 28.89 12.27 11.14
C TYR A 973 28.18 11.79 9.87
N THR A 974 27.51 10.64 9.92
CA THR A 974 26.80 10.07 8.77
C THR A 974 25.31 10.44 8.76
N SER A 975 24.77 10.86 9.90
CA SER A 975 23.34 11.12 10.07
C SER A 975 23.08 12.17 11.14
N ASN A 976 22.04 12.99 10.97
CA ASN A 976 21.59 13.92 12.00
C ASN A 976 21.14 13.22 13.28
N ASN A 977 20.69 11.95 13.19
CA ASN A 977 20.31 11.20 14.37
C ASN A 977 21.50 10.97 15.31
N GLN A 978 22.74 10.92 14.83
CA GLN A 978 23.93 10.82 15.68
C GLN A 978 24.12 12.05 16.59
N LEU A 979 23.53 13.19 16.22
CA LEU A 979 23.64 14.45 16.95
C LEU A 979 22.40 14.74 17.81
N GLY A 980 21.21 14.36 17.31
CA GLY A 980 19.94 14.78 17.91
C GLY A 980 18.85 13.72 17.96
N GLY A 981 19.16 12.47 17.60
CA GLY A 981 18.20 11.35 17.70
C GLY A 981 17.91 10.98 19.16
N ILE A 982 16.98 10.05 19.35
CA ILE A 982 16.56 9.59 20.69
C ILE A 982 17.75 9.09 21.53
N GLN A 983 18.74 8.45 20.92
CA GLN A 983 19.92 7.93 21.63
C GLN A 983 20.80 9.03 22.23
N ILE A 984 20.59 10.29 21.83
CA ILE A 984 21.24 11.46 22.43
C ILE A 984 20.26 12.15 23.37
N MET A 985 19.09 12.53 22.88
CA MET A 985 18.17 13.45 23.59
C MET A 985 17.36 12.77 24.69
N TYR A 986 17.01 11.49 24.55
CA TYR A 986 16.39 10.73 25.64
C TYR A 986 17.44 10.29 26.68
N ALA A 987 18.66 10.00 26.23
CA ALA A 987 19.77 9.62 27.11
C ALA A 987 20.35 10.79 27.93
N ASN A 988 20.12 12.04 27.51
CA ASN A 988 20.59 13.24 28.22
C ASN A 988 19.46 14.02 28.92
N GLY A 989 18.22 13.55 28.86
CA GLY A 989 17.08 14.14 29.56
C GLY A 989 16.42 15.34 28.87
N VAL A 990 16.74 15.64 27.61
CA VAL A 990 15.99 16.63 26.81
C VAL A 990 14.62 16.07 26.41
N SER A 991 14.57 14.80 26.02
CA SER A 991 13.33 14.09 25.70
C SER A 991 12.85 13.33 26.93
N HIS A 992 11.63 13.62 27.39
CA HIS A 992 11.03 12.97 28.56
C HIS A 992 10.59 11.55 28.25
N THR A 993 10.15 11.29 27.00
CA THR A 993 9.77 9.96 26.53
C THR A 993 9.96 9.87 25.01
N THR A 994 9.98 8.64 24.52
CA THR A 994 9.99 8.32 23.09
C THR A 994 8.67 7.70 22.67
N ALA A 995 8.35 7.76 21.37
CA ALA A 995 7.22 7.08 20.76
C ALA A 995 7.62 6.54 19.39
N GLN A 996 7.01 5.43 18.97
CA GLN A 996 7.34 4.74 17.71
C GLN A 996 6.82 5.50 16.50
N ASP A 997 5.64 6.10 16.63
CA ASP A 997 4.97 6.88 15.59
C ASP A 997 4.19 8.07 16.16
N ASP A 998 3.68 8.91 15.25
CA ASP A 998 2.94 10.13 15.61
C ASP A 998 1.67 9.84 16.43
N LEU A 999 0.97 8.71 16.17
CA LEU A 999 -0.26 8.34 16.87
C LEU A 999 0.01 7.93 18.31
N GLU A 1000 1.07 7.16 18.56
CA GLU A 1000 1.54 6.86 19.92
C GLU A 1000 2.01 8.14 20.63
N GLY A 1001 2.66 9.06 19.89
CA GLY A 1001 3.02 10.38 20.39
C GLY A 1001 1.80 11.16 20.89
N VAL A 1002 0.75 11.28 20.08
CA VAL A 1002 -0.52 11.94 20.45
C VAL A 1002 -1.21 11.21 21.60
N SER A 1003 -1.22 9.88 21.60
CA SER A 1003 -1.76 9.08 22.72
C SER A 1003 -1.03 9.38 24.02
N THR A 1004 0.28 9.59 23.97
CA THR A 1004 1.11 9.95 25.13
C THR A 1004 0.82 11.37 25.62
N ILE A 1005 0.55 12.31 24.71
CA ILE A 1005 0.08 13.67 25.07
C ILE A 1005 -1.22 13.58 25.86
N LEU A 1006 -2.21 12.81 25.37
CA LEU A 1006 -3.50 12.62 26.06
C LEU A 1006 -3.31 11.97 27.43
N LYS A 1007 -2.46 10.94 27.52
CA LYS A 1007 -2.11 10.32 28.81
C LYS A 1007 -1.51 11.31 29.79
N TRP A 1008 -0.58 12.17 29.37
CA TRP A 1008 -0.02 13.21 30.24
C TRP A 1008 -1.05 14.24 30.67
N LEU A 1009 -1.88 14.71 29.72
CA LEU A 1009 -2.95 15.64 30.01
C LEU A 1009 -3.94 15.06 31.03
N SER A 1010 -4.19 13.75 31.03
CA SER A 1010 -5.10 13.11 32.00
C SER A 1010 -4.72 13.35 33.47
N TYR A 1011 -3.43 13.61 33.76
CA TYR A 1011 -2.97 13.94 35.12
C TYR A 1011 -3.06 15.44 35.43
N MET A 1012 -3.08 16.29 34.41
CA MET A 1012 -2.94 17.74 34.52
C MET A 1012 -4.32 18.44 34.53
N PRO A 1013 -4.48 19.54 35.30
CA PRO A 1013 -5.73 20.30 35.34
C PRO A 1013 -6.11 20.85 33.95
N CYS A 1014 -7.42 21.06 33.73
CA CYS A 1014 -7.92 21.59 32.46
C CYS A 1014 -7.45 23.03 32.17
N GLN A 1015 -7.24 23.81 33.23
CA GLN A 1015 -6.69 25.16 33.20
C GLN A 1015 -5.88 25.42 34.47
N ARG A 1016 -4.97 26.39 34.44
CA ARG A 1016 -4.16 26.78 35.60
C ARG A 1016 -5.02 27.08 36.82
N GLY A 1017 -4.69 26.48 37.97
CA GLY A 1017 -5.41 26.68 39.23
C GLY A 1017 -6.79 26.03 39.30
N ALA A 1018 -7.21 25.26 38.29
CA ALA A 1018 -8.39 24.40 38.40
C ALA A 1018 -8.11 23.19 39.32
N PRO A 1019 -9.17 22.55 39.87
CA PRO A 1019 -9.00 21.30 40.60
C PRO A 1019 -8.29 20.22 39.77
N LEU A 1020 -7.59 19.32 40.45
CA LEU A 1020 -6.95 18.18 39.83
C LEU A 1020 -7.99 17.27 39.14
N PRO A 1021 -7.64 16.61 38.02
CA PRO A 1021 -8.51 15.66 37.34
C PRO A 1021 -8.61 14.36 38.14
N MET A 1022 -9.41 14.35 39.20
CA MET A 1022 -9.68 13.16 40.00
C MET A 1022 -10.62 12.23 39.23
N ILE A 1023 -10.27 10.94 39.17
CA ILE A 1023 -11.13 9.89 38.60
C ILE A 1023 -11.48 8.91 39.71
N GLU A 1024 -12.62 8.24 39.63
CA GLU A 1024 -12.93 7.15 40.56
C GLU A 1024 -11.96 6.00 40.36
N SER A 1025 -11.19 5.63 41.38
CA SER A 1025 -10.22 4.54 41.25
C SER A 1025 -10.92 3.18 41.30
N LEU A 1026 -10.47 2.27 40.45
CA LEU A 1026 -10.82 0.84 40.54
C LEU A 1026 -10.00 0.13 41.61
N ASP A 1027 -8.92 0.78 42.06
CA ASP A 1027 -8.03 0.28 43.07
C ASP A 1027 -8.49 0.79 44.45
N PRO A 1028 -8.97 -0.09 45.36
CA PRO A 1028 -9.53 0.33 46.64
C PRO A 1028 -8.50 1.06 47.52
N ILE A 1029 -8.86 2.23 48.04
CA ILE A 1029 -7.95 3.02 48.89
C ILE A 1029 -7.62 2.37 50.24
N ASP A 1030 -8.46 1.41 50.68
CA ASP A 1030 -8.32 0.68 51.93
C ASP A 1030 -7.53 -0.63 51.79
N ARG A 1031 -7.03 -0.96 50.58
CA ARG A 1031 -6.17 -2.12 50.39
C ARG A 1031 -4.79 -1.93 51.04
N GLU A 1032 -4.18 -3.03 51.42
CA GLU A 1032 -2.79 -3.03 51.87
C GLU A 1032 -1.80 -2.92 50.69
N VAL A 1033 -0.63 -2.36 50.95
CA VAL A 1033 0.51 -2.42 50.03
C VAL A 1033 1.20 -3.77 50.23
N VAL A 1034 1.08 -4.66 49.25
CA VAL A 1034 1.56 -6.05 49.36
C VAL A 1034 3.07 -6.13 49.13
N PHE A 1035 3.57 -5.43 48.10
CA PHE A 1035 5.01 -5.40 47.86
C PHE A 1035 5.74 -4.64 48.98
N THR A 1036 6.58 -5.35 49.72
CA THR A 1036 7.40 -4.77 50.78
C THR A 1036 8.88 -4.76 50.38
N PRO A 1037 9.55 -3.60 50.37
CA PRO A 1037 10.98 -3.49 50.13
C PRO A 1037 11.83 -4.36 51.06
N THR A 1038 12.88 -4.98 50.52
CA THR A 1038 13.89 -5.71 51.30
C THR A 1038 15.13 -4.87 51.56
N SER A 1039 15.99 -5.29 52.49
CA SER A 1039 17.32 -4.67 52.68
C SER A 1039 18.24 -4.83 51.45
N SER A 1040 18.00 -5.83 50.62
CA SER A 1040 18.70 -6.01 49.35
C SER A 1040 18.18 -5.01 48.30
N PRO A 1041 19.04 -4.56 47.36
CA PRO A 1041 18.61 -3.72 46.24
C PRO A 1041 17.45 -4.34 45.45
N TYR A 1042 16.47 -3.52 45.11
CA TYR A 1042 15.27 -3.85 44.38
C TYR A 1042 14.91 -2.74 43.39
N ASP A 1043 14.04 -3.03 42.43
CA ASP A 1043 13.52 -2.00 41.52
C ASP A 1043 12.47 -1.13 42.26
N PRO A 1044 12.70 0.19 42.44
CA PRO A 1044 11.73 1.04 43.12
C PRO A 1044 10.37 1.05 42.43
N ARG A 1045 10.29 0.77 41.12
CA ARG A 1045 9.01 0.68 40.39
C ARG A 1045 8.07 -0.35 40.99
N TRP A 1046 8.60 -1.43 41.59
CA TRP A 1046 7.77 -2.43 42.25
C TRP A 1046 7.01 -1.86 43.46
N LEU A 1047 7.64 -0.94 44.21
CA LEU A 1047 6.97 -0.22 45.28
C LEU A 1047 5.92 0.75 44.73
N LEU A 1048 6.13 1.33 43.55
CA LEU A 1048 5.22 2.32 42.99
C LEU A 1048 3.97 1.66 42.37
N GLN A 1049 4.16 0.76 41.40
CA GLN A 1049 3.07 0.19 40.58
C GLN A 1049 2.75 -1.28 40.87
N GLY A 1050 3.54 -1.95 41.72
CA GLY A 1050 3.45 -3.39 41.95
C GLY A 1050 4.29 -4.22 40.99
N ARG A 1051 4.25 -5.54 41.16
CA ARG A 1051 4.95 -6.51 40.29
C ARG A 1051 4.26 -7.86 40.30
N GLU A 1052 4.54 -8.67 39.29
CA GLU A 1052 4.27 -10.10 39.36
C GLU A 1052 5.41 -10.80 40.10
N ASN A 1053 5.08 -11.59 41.12
CA ASN A 1053 6.07 -12.35 41.88
C ASN A 1053 6.52 -13.61 41.10
N PRO A 1054 7.60 -14.29 41.50
CA PRO A 1054 8.09 -15.49 40.80
C PRO A 1054 7.10 -16.67 40.73
N GLN A 1055 5.99 -16.62 41.47
CA GLN A 1055 4.94 -17.63 41.49
C GLN A 1055 3.76 -17.26 40.58
N GLY A 1056 3.84 -16.14 39.88
CA GLY A 1056 2.77 -15.63 39.00
C GLY A 1056 1.65 -14.91 39.74
N VAL A 1057 1.84 -14.54 41.01
CA VAL A 1057 0.88 -13.78 41.80
C VAL A 1057 1.25 -12.31 41.76
N TRP A 1058 0.26 -11.45 41.50
CA TRP A 1058 0.44 -10.01 41.49
C TRP A 1058 0.57 -9.47 42.93
N GLU A 1059 1.63 -8.70 43.18
CA GLU A 1059 1.89 -7.97 44.42
C GLU A 1059 1.63 -6.48 44.16
N ASP A 1060 0.56 -5.94 44.73
CA ASP A 1060 0.19 -4.53 44.56
C ASP A 1060 1.20 -3.57 45.21
N GLY A 1061 1.46 -2.46 44.51
CA GLY A 1061 2.33 -1.38 44.97
C GLY A 1061 1.58 -0.30 45.76
N PHE A 1062 2.21 0.85 45.96
CA PHE A 1062 1.67 1.98 46.72
C PHE A 1062 0.60 2.77 45.95
N PHE A 1063 0.78 2.95 44.64
CA PHE A 1063 -0.16 3.69 43.79
C PHE A 1063 -1.15 2.78 43.08
N ASP A 1064 -2.17 3.39 42.50
CA ASP A 1064 -3.24 2.72 41.77
C ASP A 1064 -2.67 1.88 40.63
N ARG A 1065 -3.14 0.64 40.51
CA ARG A 1065 -2.70 -0.29 39.47
C ARG A 1065 -2.82 0.31 38.06
N GLY A 1066 -1.75 0.24 37.28
CA GLY A 1066 -1.71 0.74 35.90
C GLY A 1066 -1.68 2.27 35.75
N SER A 1067 -1.60 3.03 36.84
CA SER A 1067 -1.53 4.50 36.80
C SER A 1067 -0.13 5.07 36.66
N TRP A 1068 0.92 4.25 36.76
CA TRP A 1068 2.31 4.72 36.73
C TRP A 1068 2.75 5.08 35.31
N GLN A 1069 3.22 6.33 35.14
CA GLN A 1069 3.80 6.83 33.90
C GLN A 1069 5.15 7.48 34.18
N GLU A 1070 6.22 6.72 33.95
CA GLU A 1070 7.60 7.20 34.11
C GLU A 1070 7.96 8.24 33.03
N ILE A 1071 8.77 9.24 33.42
CA ILE A 1071 9.38 10.23 32.54
C ILE A 1071 10.89 10.31 32.76
N LEU A 1072 11.62 10.77 31.74
CA LEU A 1072 13.09 10.89 31.78
C LEU A 1072 13.77 9.56 32.13
N SER A 1073 13.15 8.43 31.77
CA SER A 1073 13.61 7.07 32.07
C SER A 1073 14.84 6.63 31.28
N GLY A 1074 15.33 7.46 30.35
CA GLY A 1074 16.58 7.25 29.62
C GLY A 1074 17.81 7.91 30.25
N TRP A 1075 17.61 8.80 31.24
CA TRP A 1075 18.67 9.65 31.80
C TRP A 1075 18.65 9.64 33.34
N ALA A 1076 19.84 9.72 33.95
CA ALA A 1076 20.04 9.71 35.40
C ALA A 1076 19.19 8.65 36.13
N LEU A 1077 19.41 7.39 35.76
CA LEU A 1077 18.60 6.23 36.14
C LEU A 1077 18.63 5.90 37.64
N THR A 1078 19.55 6.49 38.39
CA THR A 1078 19.63 6.46 39.86
C THR A 1078 18.40 7.12 40.52
N VAL A 1079 17.65 7.94 39.78
CA VAL A 1079 16.40 8.56 40.22
C VAL A 1079 15.29 8.19 39.24
N VAL A 1080 14.16 7.75 39.78
CA VAL A 1080 12.95 7.41 39.04
C VAL A 1080 11.94 8.53 39.26
N ALA A 1081 11.42 9.12 38.19
CA ALA A 1081 10.45 10.22 38.26
C ALA A 1081 9.28 9.94 37.31
N GLY A 1082 8.07 10.28 37.72
CA GLY A 1082 6.86 9.95 36.96
C GLY A 1082 5.60 10.55 37.55
N ARG A 1083 4.49 10.24 36.90
CA ARG A 1083 3.13 10.55 37.37
C ARG A 1083 2.43 9.27 37.78
N ALA A 1084 1.58 9.34 38.79
CA ALA A 1084 0.77 8.22 39.27
C ALA A 1084 -0.60 8.73 39.75
N ARG A 1085 -1.49 7.80 40.12
CA ARG A 1085 -2.71 8.11 40.88
C ARG A 1085 -2.70 7.40 42.22
N LEU A 1086 -3.21 8.07 43.25
CA LEU A 1086 -3.44 7.51 44.58
C LEU A 1086 -4.92 7.69 44.94
N GLY A 1087 -5.69 6.61 44.93
CA GLY A 1087 -7.14 6.66 45.09
C GLY A 1087 -7.80 7.56 44.05
N GLY A 1088 -7.27 7.58 42.82
CA GLY A 1088 -7.77 8.42 41.73
C GLY A 1088 -7.18 9.82 41.65
N ILE A 1089 -6.48 10.28 42.69
CA ILE A 1089 -5.85 11.61 42.75
C ILE A 1089 -4.52 11.59 41.99
N PRO A 1090 -4.33 12.40 40.94
CA PRO A 1090 -3.07 12.45 40.20
C PRO A 1090 -1.97 13.14 41.00
N VAL A 1091 -0.76 12.56 40.98
CA VAL A 1091 0.40 13.05 41.73
C VAL A 1091 1.69 12.91 40.91
N GLY A 1092 2.63 13.82 41.15
CA GLY A 1092 4.02 13.69 40.74
C GLY A 1092 4.80 12.86 41.76
N VAL A 1093 5.70 12.00 41.29
CA VAL A 1093 6.39 11.03 42.15
C VAL A 1093 7.88 11.00 41.81
N ILE A 1094 8.70 11.00 42.85
CA ILE A 1094 10.15 10.79 42.75
C ILE A 1094 10.53 9.65 43.70
N ALA A 1095 11.26 8.66 43.18
CA ALA A 1095 11.78 7.53 43.92
C ALA A 1095 13.27 7.31 43.61
N VAL A 1096 13.95 6.59 44.49
CA VAL A 1096 15.39 6.37 44.40
C VAL A 1096 15.68 4.94 43.98
N GLU A 1097 16.47 4.79 42.91
CA GLU A 1097 16.96 3.49 42.50
C GLU A 1097 17.98 2.97 43.50
N THR A 1098 17.81 1.72 43.91
CA THR A 1098 18.64 1.11 44.95
C THR A 1098 19.74 0.23 44.37
N ARG A 1099 19.56 -0.24 43.13
CA ARG A 1099 20.57 -1.00 42.40
C ARG A 1099 21.66 -0.05 41.89
N THR A 1100 22.86 -0.59 41.78
CA THR A 1100 23.93 0.09 41.05
C THR A 1100 23.57 0.11 39.57
N ILE A 1101 23.66 1.28 38.94
CA ILE A 1101 23.41 1.45 37.52
C ILE A 1101 24.73 1.65 36.78
N GLU A 1102 24.83 1.09 35.58
CA GLU A 1102 25.94 1.33 34.66
C GLU A 1102 25.54 2.38 33.62
N LEU A 1103 26.14 3.56 33.71
CA LEU A 1103 26.00 4.62 32.72
C LEU A 1103 27.03 4.41 31.60
N ILE A 1104 26.56 4.26 30.37
CA ILE A 1104 27.41 4.13 29.19
C ILE A 1104 27.51 5.49 28.50
N ILE A 1105 28.70 6.09 28.53
CA ILE A 1105 29.00 7.34 27.83
C ILE A 1105 29.54 6.97 26.44
N PRO A 1106 28.88 7.38 25.34
CA PRO A 1106 29.31 7.05 23.98
C PRO A 1106 30.63 7.74 23.64
N ALA A 1107 31.39 7.16 22.72
CA ALA A 1107 32.58 7.80 22.17
C ALA A 1107 32.18 8.95 21.24
N ASP A 1108 32.94 10.05 21.26
CA ASP A 1108 32.77 11.15 20.31
C ASP A 1108 33.52 10.86 19.00
N PRO A 1109 32.82 10.67 17.85
CA PRO A 1109 33.47 10.41 16.56
C PRO A 1109 34.36 11.56 16.07
N ALA A 1110 34.16 12.78 16.59
CA ALA A 1110 35.02 13.91 16.27
C ALA A 1110 36.40 13.79 16.93
N ASN A 1111 36.55 13.02 18.01
CA ASN A 1111 37.83 12.76 18.65
C ASN A 1111 38.24 11.29 18.48
N LEU A 1112 39.29 11.04 17.71
CA LEU A 1112 39.75 9.68 17.41
C LEU A 1112 40.26 8.92 18.64
N ASP A 1113 40.68 9.63 19.69
CA ASP A 1113 41.13 9.04 20.96
C ASP A 1113 39.96 8.79 21.93
N SER A 1114 38.74 9.22 21.58
CA SER A 1114 37.58 8.99 22.42
C SER A 1114 37.14 7.54 22.35
N GLU A 1115 36.91 6.95 23.52
CA GLU A 1115 36.35 5.60 23.67
C GLU A 1115 35.06 5.64 24.49
N THR A 1116 34.27 4.57 24.38
CA THR A 1116 33.07 4.39 25.21
C THR A 1116 33.49 4.14 26.65
N LYS A 1117 32.92 4.89 27.59
CA LYS A 1117 33.22 4.75 29.02
C LYS A 1117 32.01 4.19 29.75
N VAL A 1118 32.22 3.18 30.59
CA VAL A 1118 31.19 2.63 31.48
C VAL A 1118 31.47 3.15 32.88
N VAL A 1119 30.53 3.91 33.43
CA VAL A 1119 30.62 4.51 34.78
C VAL A 1119 29.59 3.83 35.67
N SER A 1120 30.06 3.22 36.75
CA SER A 1120 29.18 2.62 37.75
C SER A 1120 28.70 3.70 38.72
N GLN A 1121 27.39 3.91 38.77
CA GLN A 1121 26.74 4.81 39.72
C GLN A 1121 26.03 3.98 40.79
N ALA A 1122 26.49 4.10 42.03
CA ALA A 1122 25.88 3.40 43.15
C ALA A 1122 24.43 3.89 43.36
N GLY A 1123 23.51 2.97 43.61
CA GLY A 1123 22.15 3.31 44.02
C GLY A 1123 22.14 4.12 45.31
N GLN A 1124 21.06 4.88 45.54
CA GLN A 1124 20.88 5.71 46.75
C GLN A 1124 21.88 6.86 46.91
N VAL A 1125 22.55 7.31 45.84
CA VAL A 1125 23.49 8.45 45.88
C VAL A 1125 23.10 9.48 44.83
N TRP A 1126 23.16 10.76 45.18
CA TRP A 1126 23.02 11.83 44.19
C TRP A 1126 24.34 12.09 43.47
N PHE A 1127 24.30 11.92 42.15
CA PHE A 1127 25.30 12.38 41.20
C PHE A 1127 24.84 13.69 40.53
N PRO A 1128 25.70 14.42 39.79
CA PRO A 1128 25.32 15.67 39.13
C PRO A 1128 24.05 15.55 38.27
N ASP A 1129 23.97 14.49 37.47
CA ASP A 1129 22.83 14.17 36.61
C ASP A 1129 21.56 13.87 37.43
N SER A 1130 21.71 13.13 38.52
CA SER A 1130 20.65 12.67 39.42
C SER A 1130 20.03 13.85 40.17
N ALA A 1131 20.88 14.74 40.68
CA ALA A 1131 20.46 15.96 41.35
C ALA A 1131 19.74 16.89 40.37
N TYR A 1132 20.26 17.02 39.14
CA TYR A 1132 19.63 17.85 38.12
C TYR A 1132 18.28 17.29 37.66
N LYS A 1133 18.17 15.97 37.45
CA LYS A 1133 16.89 15.31 37.14
C LYS A 1133 15.87 15.51 38.26
N THR A 1134 16.30 15.42 39.52
CA THR A 1134 15.43 15.65 40.67
C THR A 1134 14.87 17.08 40.66
N ALA A 1135 15.74 18.09 40.51
CA ALA A 1135 15.32 19.49 40.43
C ALA A 1135 14.38 19.76 39.23
N GLN A 1136 14.72 19.25 38.06
CA GLN A 1136 13.89 19.41 36.86
C GLN A 1136 12.50 18.77 37.03
N ALA A 1137 12.42 17.56 37.61
CA ALA A 1137 11.14 16.89 37.85
C ALA A 1137 10.27 17.68 38.85
N ILE A 1138 10.87 18.23 39.91
CA ILE A 1138 10.16 19.08 40.88
C ILE A 1138 9.59 20.32 40.19
N GLU A 1139 10.38 21.02 39.38
CA GLU A 1139 9.91 22.20 38.65
C GLU A 1139 8.79 21.82 37.66
N ASP A 1140 8.95 20.73 36.92
CA ASP A 1140 7.92 20.25 35.97
C ASP A 1140 6.59 19.96 36.68
N PHE A 1141 6.61 19.24 37.81
CA PHE A 1141 5.40 18.91 38.59
C PHE A 1141 4.78 20.13 39.26
N ALA A 1142 5.60 21.07 39.76
CA ALA A 1142 5.12 22.33 40.31
C ALA A 1142 4.38 23.16 39.25
N ARG A 1143 4.89 23.19 38.01
CA ARG A 1143 4.24 23.87 36.87
C ARG A 1143 3.04 23.10 36.31
N GLU A 1144 2.82 21.86 36.74
CA GLU A 1144 1.62 21.07 36.43
C GLU A 1144 0.55 21.18 37.52
N ASP A 1145 0.79 21.96 38.58
CA ASP A 1145 -0.04 22.04 39.79
C ASP A 1145 -0.24 20.66 40.46
N LEU A 1146 0.71 19.73 40.30
CA LEU A 1146 0.63 18.38 40.88
C LEU A 1146 1.18 18.33 42.31
N PRO A 1147 0.51 17.60 43.24
CA PRO A 1147 1.11 17.23 44.52
C PRO A 1147 2.32 16.32 44.29
N LEU A 1148 3.33 16.44 45.14
CA LEU A 1148 4.59 15.69 45.00
C LEU A 1148 4.76 14.67 46.13
N PHE A 1149 5.01 13.41 45.75
CA PHE A 1149 5.47 12.34 46.63
C PHE A 1149 6.95 12.07 46.37
N ILE A 1150 7.76 12.06 47.43
CA ILE A 1150 9.17 11.66 47.35
C ILE A 1150 9.41 10.47 48.26
N PHE A 1151 9.67 9.29 47.68
CA PHE A 1151 10.14 8.11 48.40
C PHE A 1151 11.64 8.25 48.69
N ALA A 1152 11.96 9.16 49.61
CA ALA A 1152 13.33 9.54 49.93
C ALA A 1152 14.13 8.35 50.48
N ASN A 1153 15.19 7.98 49.76
CA ASN A 1153 16.04 6.85 50.12
C ASN A 1153 17.50 7.08 49.68
N TRP A 1154 17.96 8.32 49.68
CA TRP A 1154 19.36 8.68 49.41
C TRP A 1154 20.19 8.64 50.70
N ARG A 1155 21.42 8.11 50.60
CA ARG A 1155 22.42 8.12 51.68
C ARG A 1155 23.20 9.44 51.74
N GLY A 1156 23.25 10.18 50.62
CA GLY A 1156 23.94 11.46 50.51
C GLY A 1156 24.32 11.80 49.06
N PHE A 1157 25.14 12.84 48.91
CA PHE A 1157 25.73 13.26 47.64
C PHE A 1157 27.03 12.52 47.37
N SER A 1158 27.37 12.30 46.09
CA SER A 1158 28.68 11.80 45.70
C SER A 1158 29.75 12.85 45.99
N GLY A 1159 30.65 12.54 46.93
CA GLY A 1159 31.81 13.39 47.27
C GLY A 1159 33.04 13.13 46.41
N GLY A 1160 32.92 12.38 45.31
CA GLY A 1160 34.03 12.08 44.41
C GLY A 1160 34.59 13.34 43.74
N MET A 1161 35.91 13.41 43.54
CA MET A 1161 36.57 14.57 42.91
C MET A 1161 35.94 14.94 41.56
N LYS A 1162 35.61 13.94 40.74
CA LYS A 1162 34.96 14.13 39.44
C LYS A 1162 33.56 14.73 39.59
N ASP A 1163 32.72 14.20 40.46
CA ASP A 1163 31.35 14.68 40.62
C ASP A 1163 31.30 16.09 41.23
N MET A 1164 32.25 16.41 42.13
CA MET A 1164 32.45 17.76 42.64
C MET A 1164 32.87 18.73 41.53
N TYR A 1165 33.79 18.32 40.66
CA TYR A 1165 34.21 19.10 39.49
C TYR A 1165 33.06 19.28 38.49
N ASP A 1166 32.25 18.24 38.29
CA ASP A 1166 31.04 18.22 37.47
C ASP A 1166 29.86 18.93 38.17
N GLN A 1167 30.13 19.69 39.24
CA GLN A 1167 29.24 20.65 39.88
C GLN A 1167 28.04 20.03 40.62
N VAL A 1168 28.18 18.84 41.21
CA VAL A 1168 27.11 18.19 42.00
C VAL A 1168 26.47 19.12 43.05
N VAL A 1169 27.26 19.98 43.71
CA VAL A 1169 26.78 20.95 44.71
C VAL A 1169 25.86 22.00 44.10
N LYS A 1170 26.13 22.42 42.86
CA LYS A 1170 25.29 23.41 42.15
C LYS A 1170 23.92 22.82 41.82
N PHE A 1171 23.89 21.59 41.29
CA PHE A 1171 22.63 20.90 41.00
C PHE A 1171 21.89 20.51 42.28
N GLY A 1172 22.61 20.18 43.35
CA GLY A 1172 22.02 19.98 44.68
C GLY A 1172 21.34 21.24 45.23
N ALA A 1173 21.82 22.44 44.89
CA ALA A 1173 21.20 23.70 45.27
C ALA A 1173 19.98 24.10 44.40
N TYR A 1174 19.73 23.38 43.29
CA TYR A 1174 18.53 23.58 42.47
C TYR A 1174 17.32 22.79 42.98
N ILE A 1175 17.55 21.73 43.76
CA ILE A 1175 16.52 20.97 44.48
C ILE A 1175 16.03 21.84 45.63
#